data_AF-A0A842HIE8-F1
#
_entry.id   AF-A0A842HIE8-F1
#
_cell.length_a   1.000
_cell.length_b   1.000
_cell.length_c   1.000
_cell.angle_alpha   90.00
_cell.angle_beta   90.00
_cell.angle_gamma   90.00
#
_symmetry.space_group_name_H-M   'P 1'
#
loop_
_entity.id
_entity.type
_entity.pdbx_description
1 polymer ?
#
loop_
_entity_poly.entity_id
_entity_poly.type
_entity_poly.pdbx_seq_one_letter_code
_entity_poly.pdbx_strand_id
1 'polypeptide(L)'
;MILAKYIRLIPLLLVPLCLTEAAAAQALTQYDLPPLPAQGYGITIEGGDAALFAAGGMLEPPSTGQSVSGTPIPYLYRLVENAEAWDAYPLEDDRAYAASVLGGNNGLYLIGGLVSGEPSRSAVLYRIDGDEVTSTGLPALPTALAFARAVIFDRKIWVIGGLTSMSPLHMSDSIFTLAIDDPDATWQQTPSPLPARLLPSVSTQLGSIIVTGGWSRDNADKTGWAARNDLWRYRTEGSRSGTGWTELTAAPFPVGDADGACVGQSHLLFTNLPAKGHADGFSKIMDVSRTNLPLVLAYNIITDSWFKLETLPALESRSRMTNWRVTERTGFKAMQKDVPVLFNFSEEGVHVSEIWVTPDSGSLGAYDYTLMGIYILVMVAIGLYYARKEKNSEDFFVGGRKIPWWAAAISAQATGASAITMMAIPALVYKESIVYFGANLFLGIIPVVFSAIFLIPIIRKLNIVSIYEYLEARFGKGIRLLGAGLYVVSQVAGRMGVVVLLPALALSSVSGINVYVCIIVTGMVAMFYTTLGGISSVIWSDVVQFGIMLGGAILCVFLILSRIDGGLSTFLEVSTDYNKWQVFNFSLDFTLPIFWILLLMAPVTAFMSIGDQAFIQRISSVKDVKSAQKATLWNYLWALPLQCSMWLVGIALFVFYKHFPMKLDLTKATDTVFPQFISGQMPAGLSGLVVIGILAAAMSSLDSSMNSVSTVIITDFYRNFKKNPTEGDCLKMARLMTVITGLLGMGAAILIASLNLASAQETFSRLMSLIIGAFPAVFTLALLTRRANSFGAISALIGGFVIVYLVQTYTSVNWMLYPVIAFVFAMFVGYFASLLTGGNRKDLTGLTVWDMPPEVESTSKCF
;
A
#
# COMPACT_ATOMS: atom_id res chain seq x y z
N MET A 1 -7.64 10.60 48.00
CA MET A 1 -8.95 10.07 48.45
C MET A 1 -10.12 10.38 47.49
N ILE A 2 -9.96 11.21 46.44
CA ILE A 2 -10.98 11.45 45.39
C ILE A 2 -10.77 10.53 44.15
N LEU A 3 -9.55 10.00 43.96
CA LEU A 3 -9.22 9.07 42.87
C LEU A 3 -9.78 7.64 43.05
N ALA A 4 -10.13 7.24 44.28
CA ALA A 4 -10.62 5.90 44.59
C ALA A 4 -12.15 5.73 44.37
N LYS A 5 -12.89 6.83 44.15
CA LYS A 5 -14.35 6.78 43.91
C LYS A 5 -14.73 6.60 42.43
N TYR A 6 -13.81 6.80 41.49
CA TYR A 6 -14.08 6.67 40.05
C TYR A 6 -13.58 5.35 39.44
N ILE A 7 -12.77 4.57 40.17
CA ILE A 7 -12.23 3.28 39.69
C ILE A 7 -13.28 2.14 39.79
N ARG A 8 -14.40 2.36 40.50
CA ARG A 8 -15.46 1.34 40.68
C ARG A 8 -16.59 1.36 39.63
N LEU A 9 -16.52 2.23 38.62
CA LEU A 9 -17.49 2.29 37.52
C LEU A 9 -17.03 1.57 36.24
N ILE A 10 -15.82 1.01 36.23
CA ILE A 10 -15.22 0.35 35.07
C ILE A 10 -15.74 -1.08 34.80
N PRO A 11 -16.27 -1.88 35.76
CA PRO A 11 -16.75 -3.23 35.44
C PRO A 11 -18.26 -3.37 35.15
N LEU A 12 -19.03 -2.28 35.04
CA LEU A 12 -20.51 -2.34 34.93
C LEU A 12 -21.06 -1.99 33.53
N LEU A 13 -20.20 -1.90 32.52
CA LEU A 13 -20.54 -1.61 31.12
C LEU A 13 -20.29 -2.77 30.15
N LEU A 14 -20.05 -3.97 30.65
CA LEU A 14 -19.82 -5.17 29.85
C LEU A 14 -20.81 -6.26 30.28
N VAL A 15 -21.63 -6.72 29.33
CA VAL A 15 -22.51 -7.94 29.27
C VAL A 15 -23.92 -7.56 28.68
N PRO A 16 -24.50 -8.34 27.75
CA PRO A 16 -24.23 -8.30 26.32
C PRO A 16 -25.46 -7.84 25.52
N LEU A 17 -25.31 -6.90 24.59
CA LEU A 17 -26.29 -6.76 23.51
C LEU A 17 -25.73 -7.51 22.31
N CYS A 18 -26.30 -8.69 22.07
CA CYS A 18 -26.24 -9.36 20.78
C CYS A 18 -26.72 -8.34 19.73
N LEU A 19 -25.77 -7.76 19.02
CA LEU A 19 -26.06 -7.14 17.73
C LEU A 19 -26.09 -8.30 16.75
N THR A 20 -27.25 -8.48 16.13
CA THR A 20 -27.41 -9.30 14.95
C THR A 20 -26.31 -8.93 13.96
N GLU A 21 -25.49 -9.90 13.60
CA GLU A 21 -24.60 -9.82 12.44
C GLU A 21 -25.50 -9.55 11.23
N ALA A 22 -25.53 -8.30 10.75
CA ALA A 22 -25.87 -8.09 9.36
C ALA A 22 -24.69 -8.68 8.59
N ALA A 23 -24.95 -9.80 7.92
CA ALA A 23 -24.02 -10.33 6.95
C ALA A 23 -23.97 -9.37 5.75
N ALA A 24 -22.83 -9.31 5.07
CA ALA A 24 -22.70 -8.59 3.82
C ALA A 24 -23.76 -9.13 2.85
N ALA A 25 -24.84 -8.36 2.67
CA ALA A 25 -25.86 -8.70 1.69
C ALA A 25 -25.19 -8.60 0.31
N GLN A 26 -25.38 -9.60 -0.53
CA GLN A 26 -24.94 -9.57 -1.91
C GLN A 26 -26.16 -9.27 -2.78
N ALA A 27 -26.05 -8.30 -3.66
CA ALA A 27 -27.08 -8.00 -4.64
C ALA A 27 -26.55 -8.41 -6.01
N LEU A 28 -27.21 -9.35 -6.68
CA LEU A 28 -26.94 -9.55 -8.10
C LEU A 28 -27.78 -8.54 -8.87
N THR A 29 -27.12 -7.58 -9.52
CA THR A 29 -27.81 -6.64 -10.41
C THR A 29 -27.57 -7.14 -11.82
N GLN A 30 -28.60 -7.69 -12.43
CA GLN A 30 -28.53 -8.16 -13.82
C GLN A 30 -28.72 -6.95 -14.75
N TYR A 31 -27.76 -6.78 -15.66
CA TYR A 31 -27.87 -5.87 -16.80
C TYR A 31 -27.76 -6.72 -18.06
N ASP A 32 -28.76 -6.67 -18.93
CA ASP A 32 -28.76 -7.47 -20.15
C ASP A 32 -27.80 -6.85 -21.18
N LEU A 33 -26.67 -7.51 -21.44
CA LEU A 33 -25.86 -7.22 -22.63
C LEU A 33 -26.49 -7.87 -23.87
N PRO A 34 -26.18 -7.37 -25.09
CA PRO A 34 -26.59 -8.04 -26.31
C PRO A 34 -26.13 -9.50 -26.32
N PRO A 35 -26.98 -10.46 -26.76
CA PRO A 35 -26.62 -11.87 -26.82
C PRO A 35 -25.47 -12.09 -27.80
N LEU A 36 -24.57 -13.01 -27.47
CA LEU A 36 -23.47 -13.40 -28.37
C LEU A 36 -24.06 -14.05 -29.65
N PRO A 37 -23.60 -13.69 -30.87
CA PRO A 37 -24.23 -14.17 -32.11
C PRO A 37 -24.14 -15.68 -32.39
N ALA A 38 -23.18 -16.39 -31.78
CA ALA A 38 -23.05 -17.84 -31.91
C ALA A 38 -22.88 -18.51 -30.55
N GLN A 39 -23.65 -19.58 -30.31
CA GLN A 39 -23.55 -20.41 -29.12
C GLN A 39 -22.57 -21.56 -29.36
N GLY A 40 -21.73 -21.88 -28.38
CA GLY A 40 -20.88 -23.05 -28.47
C GLY A 40 -19.95 -23.26 -27.28
N TYR A 41 -19.26 -24.38 -27.32
CA TYR A 41 -18.33 -24.85 -26.32
C TYR A 41 -16.92 -24.38 -26.64
N GLY A 42 -16.15 -24.07 -25.60
CA GLY A 42 -14.75 -23.68 -25.77
C GLY A 42 -14.54 -22.28 -26.32
N ILE A 43 -15.58 -21.43 -26.30
CA ILE A 43 -15.47 -19.99 -26.52
C ILE A 43 -14.59 -19.41 -25.40
N THR A 44 -13.62 -18.59 -25.78
CA THR A 44 -12.89 -17.75 -24.84
C THR A 44 -13.51 -16.34 -24.78
N ILE A 45 -13.52 -15.74 -23.59
CA ILE A 45 -14.00 -14.39 -23.36
C ILE A 45 -13.00 -13.63 -22.49
N GLU A 46 -12.61 -12.43 -22.94
CA GLU A 46 -11.68 -11.55 -22.25
C GLU A 46 -12.21 -10.10 -22.23
N GLY A 47 -12.06 -9.41 -21.09
CA GLY A 47 -12.48 -8.01 -20.92
C GLY A 47 -11.32 -7.03 -21.00
N GLY A 48 -11.44 -6.00 -21.84
CA GLY A 48 -10.44 -4.91 -22.00
C GLY A 48 -10.94 -3.56 -21.49
N ASP A 49 -10.14 -2.51 -21.68
CA ASP A 49 -10.43 -1.16 -21.13
C ASP A 49 -11.70 -0.50 -21.70
N ALA A 50 -12.13 -0.91 -22.91
CA ALA A 50 -13.25 -0.29 -23.64
C ALA A 50 -14.09 -1.27 -24.48
N ALA A 51 -13.79 -2.57 -24.45
CA ALA A 51 -14.50 -3.58 -25.22
C ALA A 51 -14.36 -4.98 -24.62
N LEU A 52 -15.34 -5.84 -24.91
CA LEU A 52 -15.26 -7.27 -24.65
C LEU A 52 -14.89 -8.02 -25.93
N PHE A 53 -14.08 -9.06 -25.79
CA PHE A 53 -13.71 -9.94 -26.89
C PHE A 53 -14.15 -11.37 -26.59
N ALA A 54 -14.85 -11.99 -27.54
CA ALA A 54 -15.17 -13.41 -27.48
C ALA A 54 -14.66 -14.08 -28.76
N ALA A 55 -13.98 -15.22 -28.67
CA ALA A 55 -13.36 -15.83 -29.83
C ALA A 55 -13.43 -17.36 -29.84
N GLY A 56 -13.61 -17.89 -31.05
CA GLY A 56 -13.53 -19.32 -31.36
C GLY A 56 -14.68 -20.13 -30.77
N GLY A 57 -14.45 -21.42 -30.62
CA GLY A 57 -15.42 -22.37 -30.06
C GLY A 57 -16.00 -23.33 -31.09
N MET A 58 -16.88 -24.22 -30.64
CA MET A 58 -17.50 -25.26 -31.45
C MET A 58 -18.96 -25.49 -31.02
N LEU A 59 -19.85 -25.83 -31.93
CA LEU A 59 -21.27 -26.04 -31.61
C LEU A 59 -21.51 -27.27 -30.72
N GLU A 60 -20.59 -28.24 -30.72
CA GLU A 60 -20.73 -29.53 -30.03
C GLU A 60 -19.55 -29.76 -29.08
N PRO A 61 -19.74 -30.40 -27.91
CA PRO A 61 -18.64 -30.68 -26.99
C PRO A 61 -17.73 -31.80 -27.53
N PRO A 62 -16.42 -31.77 -27.22
CA PRO A 62 -15.50 -32.80 -27.66
C PRO A 62 -15.75 -34.14 -26.95
N SER A 63 -15.71 -35.24 -27.71
CA SER A 63 -15.88 -36.62 -27.21
C SER A 63 -14.54 -37.38 -27.15
N THR A 64 -14.47 -38.45 -26.35
CA THR A 64 -13.24 -39.26 -26.21
C THR A 64 -13.01 -40.19 -27.37
N GLY A 65 -11.78 -40.21 -27.91
CA GLY A 65 -11.30 -41.28 -28.79
C GLY A 65 -11.65 -41.13 -30.28
N GLN A 66 -12.21 -39.99 -30.68
CA GLN A 66 -12.38 -39.59 -32.08
C GLN A 66 -11.73 -38.20 -32.27
N SER A 67 -11.27 -37.89 -33.48
CA SER A 67 -10.96 -36.50 -33.85
C SER A 67 -12.21 -35.68 -33.55
N VAL A 68 -12.06 -34.55 -32.85
CA VAL A 68 -13.22 -33.73 -32.45
C VAL A 68 -13.91 -33.20 -33.71
N SER A 69 -14.97 -33.87 -34.12
CA SER A 69 -15.82 -33.45 -35.24
C SER A 69 -16.96 -32.60 -34.70
N GLY A 70 -16.73 -31.30 -34.57
CA GLY A 70 -17.77 -30.33 -34.22
C GLY A 70 -17.74 -29.18 -35.24
N THR A 71 -18.89 -28.54 -35.47
CA THR A 71 -18.93 -27.35 -36.33
C THR A 71 -18.24 -26.19 -35.60
N PRO A 72 -17.16 -25.60 -36.13
CA PRO A 72 -16.45 -24.54 -35.45
C PRO A 72 -17.21 -23.21 -35.54
N ILE A 73 -16.91 -22.30 -34.62
CA ILE A 73 -17.35 -20.90 -34.64
C ILE A 73 -16.18 -20.06 -35.17
N PRO A 74 -16.18 -19.67 -36.47
CA PRO A 74 -15.02 -19.05 -37.11
C PRO A 74 -14.99 -17.54 -36.91
N TYR A 75 -15.42 -17.05 -35.75
CA TYR A 75 -15.58 -15.60 -35.51
C TYR A 75 -14.90 -15.15 -34.21
N LEU A 76 -14.31 -13.95 -34.31
CA LEU A 76 -13.92 -13.07 -33.23
C LEU A 76 -15.02 -12.02 -33.09
N TYR A 77 -15.66 -11.98 -31.93
CA TYR A 77 -16.68 -11.00 -31.59
C TYR A 77 -16.09 -9.89 -30.73
N ARG A 78 -16.43 -8.64 -31.06
CA ARG A 78 -16.12 -7.47 -30.24
C ARG A 78 -17.40 -6.76 -29.84
N LEU A 79 -17.57 -6.52 -28.55
CA LEU A 79 -18.64 -5.65 -28.03
C LEU A 79 -18.03 -4.36 -27.53
N VAL A 80 -18.29 -3.26 -28.24
CA VAL A 80 -17.88 -1.91 -27.85
C VAL A 80 -18.94 -1.28 -26.95
N GLU A 81 -18.53 -0.30 -26.17
CA GLU A 81 -19.38 0.53 -25.31
C GLU A 81 -20.68 1.02 -25.95
N ASN A 82 -21.81 0.77 -25.27
CA ASN A 82 -23.18 1.12 -25.67
C ASN A 82 -23.64 0.52 -27.03
N ALA A 83 -22.90 -0.44 -27.58
CA ALA A 83 -23.32 -1.13 -28.79
C ALA A 83 -24.52 -2.04 -28.48
N GLU A 84 -25.52 -2.03 -29.36
CA GLU A 84 -26.70 -2.90 -29.29
C GLU A 84 -26.42 -4.31 -29.84
N ALA A 85 -25.25 -4.52 -30.47
CA ALA A 85 -24.86 -5.77 -31.08
C ALA A 85 -23.34 -5.97 -31.05
N TRP A 86 -22.90 -7.22 -31.24
CA TRP A 86 -21.50 -7.59 -31.36
C TRP A 86 -21.02 -7.43 -32.80
N ASP A 87 -19.87 -6.80 -32.98
CA ASP A 87 -19.14 -6.85 -34.24
C ASP A 87 -18.57 -8.26 -34.42
N ALA A 88 -18.69 -8.83 -35.61
CA ALA A 88 -18.16 -10.17 -35.92
C ALA A 88 -17.07 -10.07 -36.99
N TYR A 89 -15.92 -10.66 -36.69
CA TYR A 89 -14.76 -10.69 -37.58
C TYR A 89 -14.34 -12.13 -37.82
N PRO A 90 -13.93 -12.51 -39.04
CA PRO A 90 -13.50 -13.88 -39.31
C PRO A 90 -12.19 -14.22 -38.57
N LEU A 91 -12.11 -15.42 -38.01
CA LEU A 91 -10.86 -16.01 -37.51
C LEU A 91 -10.06 -16.63 -38.64
N GLU A 92 -8.73 -16.69 -38.48
CA GLU A 92 -7.83 -17.35 -39.42
C GLU A 92 -8.03 -18.88 -39.50
N ASP A 93 -8.47 -19.49 -38.39
CA ASP A 93 -8.69 -20.93 -38.27
C ASP A 93 -9.88 -21.25 -37.35
N ASP A 94 -10.26 -22.52 -37.34
CA ASP A 94 -11.43 -23.06 -36.66
C ASP A 94 -11.21 -23.34 -35.16
N ARG A 95 -10.37 -22.53 -34.50
CA ARG A 95 -9.87 -22.83 -33.16
C ARG A 95 -10.95 -22.80 -32.07
N ALA A 96 -10.87 -23.76 -31.14
CA ALA A 96 -11.69 -23.82 -29.93
C ALA A 96 -10.86 -24.22 -28.70
N TYR A 97 -11.30 -23.87 -27.49
CA TYR A 97 -10.55 -24.15 -26.24
C TYR A 97 -9.09 -23.67 -26.27
N ALA A 98 -8.84 -22.55 -26.97
CA ALA A 98 -7.56 -21.88 -26.96
C ALA A 98 -7.31 -21.23 -25.59
N ALA A 99 -6.05 -21.19 -25.18
CA ALA A 99 -5.66 -20.32 -24.08
C ALA A 99 -5.70 -18.87 -24.58
N SER A 100 -6.35 -18.00 -23.82
CA SER A 100 -6.55 -16.59 -24.18
C SER A 100 -5.98 -15.67 -23.12
N VAL A 101 -5.54 -14.50 -23.57
CA VAL A 101 -5.26 -13.37 -22.68
C VAL A 101 -5.26 -12.06 -23.47
N LEU A 102 -5.75 -10.99 -22.87
CA LEU A 102 -5.62 -9.63 -23.42
C LEU A 102 -4.31 -8.99 -22.99
N GLY A 103 -3.54 -8.47 -23.94
CA GLY A 103 -2.37 -7.62 -23.69
C GLY A 103 -2.62 -6.13 -23.96
N GLY A 104 -1.56 -5.33 -23.90
CA GLY A 104 -1.64 -3.88 -24.12
C GLY A 104 -2.24 -3.50 -25.47
N ASN A 105 -2.96 -2.37 -25.51
CA ASN A 105 -3.76 -1.89 -26.65
C ASN A 105 -4.90 -2.83 -27.10
N ASN A 106 -5.51 -3.59 -26.16
CA ASN A 106 -6.61 -4.53 -26.43
C ASN A 106 -6.26 -5.62 -27.47
N GLY A 107 -4.99 -6.04 -27.52
CA GLY A 107 -4.57 -7.16 -28.36
C GLY A 107 -4.97 -8.50 -27.73
N LEU A 108 -5.78 -9.30 -28.42
CA LEU A 108 -6.21 -10.63 -27.98
C LEU A 108 -5.23 -11.70 -28.45
N TYR A 109 -4.55 -12.34 -27.50
CA TYR A 109 -3.68 -13.48 -27.76
C TYR A 109 -4.49 -14.75 -27.70
N LEU A 110 -4.51 -15.53 -28.79
CA LEU A 110 -5.09 -16.88 -28.85
C LEU A 110 -3.98 -17.89 -29.06
N ILE A 111 -3.82 -18.81 -28.12
CA ILE A 111 -2.64 -19.67 -28.01
C ILE A 111 -3.07 -21.13 -27.93
N GLY A 112 -2.59 -21.93 -28.88
CA GLY A 112 -3.01 -23.31 -29.05
C GLY A 112 -4.51 -23.40 -29.36
N GLY A 113 -5.17 -24.35 -28.71
CA GLY A 113 -6.57 -24.72 -28.96
C GLY A 113 -6.68 -25.96 -29.83
N LEU A 114 -7.90 -26.43 -30.02
CA LEU A 114 -8.25 -27.45 -30.99
C LEU A 114 -8.46 -26.79 -32.34
N VAL A 115 -7.62 -27.13 -33.32
CA VAL A 115 -7.72 -26.71 -34.72
C VAL A 115 -7.93 -27.97 -35.54
N SER A 116 -9.00 -28.02 -36.34
CA SER A 116 -9.46 -29.25 -37.01
C SER A 116 -9.58 -30.45 -36.05
N GLY A 117 -10.00 -30.16 -34.81
CA GLY A 117 -10.26 -31.14 -33.76
C GLY A 117 -9.04 -31.73 -33.05
N GLU A 118 -7.83 -31.27 -33.35
CA GLU A 118 -6.58 -31.70 -32.69
C GLU A 118 -5.87 -30.53 -32.00
N PRO A 119 -5.11 -30.77 -30.92
CA PRO A 119 -4.32 -29.71 -30.27
C PRO A 119 -3.37 -29.04 -31.27
N SER A 120 -3.31 -27.71 -31.22
CA SER A 120 -2.52 -26.90 -32.14
C SER A 120 -1.27 -26.32 -31.50
N ARG A 121 -0.25 -26.08 -32.33
CA ARG A 121 0.95 -25.31 -31.97
C ARG A 121 0.82 -23.82 -32.33
N SER A 122 -0.25 -23.44 -33.04
CA SER A 122 -0.43 -22.06 -33.52
C SER A 122 -0.71 -21.10 -32.36
N ALA A 123 -0.14 -19.91 -32.44
CA ALA A 123 -0.45 -18.80 -31.56
C ALA A 123 -0.61 -17.56 -32.43
N VAL A 124 -1.64 -16.76 -32.17
CA VAL A 124 -2.01 -15.61 -33.00
C VAL A 124 -2.39 -14.45 -32.10
N LEU A 125 -1.94 -13.25 -32.46
CA LEU A 125 -2.35 -11.99 -31.85
C LEU A 125 -3.33 -11.29 -32.78
N TYR A 126 -4.55 -11.06 -32.29
CA TYR A 126 -5.55 -10.25 -32.98
C TYR A 126 -5.54 -8.83 -32.41
N ARG A 127 -5.51 -7.83 -33.29
CA ARG A 127 -5.69 -6.42 -32.94
C ARG A 127 -6.78 -5.83 -33.80
N ILE A 128 -7.66 -5.06 -33.16
CA ILE A 128 -8.78 -4.39 -33.83
C ILE A 128 -8.58 -2.88 -33.72
N ASP A 129 -8.44 -2.20 -34.85
CA ASP A 129 -8.34 -0.74 -34.96
C ASP A 129 -9.49 -0.23 -35.84
N GLY A 130 -10.47 0.45 -35.22
CA GLY A 130 -11.74 0.76 -35.89
C GLY A 130 -12.48 -0.51 -36.31
N ASP A 131 -12.69 -0.69 -37.62
CA ASP A 131 -13.33 -1.89 -38.21
C ASP A 131 -12.30 -2.85 -38.84
N GLU A 132 -11.01 -2.52 -38.80
CA GLU A 132 -9.96 -3.38 -39.34
C GLU A 132 -9.44 -4.34 -38.27
N VAL A 133 -9.46 -5.64 -38.58
CA VAL A 133 -8.82 -6.69 -37.79
C VAL A 133 -7.52 -7.09 -38.45
N THR A 134 -6.42 -6.93 -37.71
CA THR A 134 -5.12 -7.44 -38.07
C THR A 134 -4.79 -8.64 -37.22
N SER A 135 -4.39 -9.74 -37.86
CA SER A 135 -3.85 -10.92 -37.20
C SER A 135 -2.34 -11.00 -37.43
N THR A 136 -1.61 -11.23 -36.35
CA THR A 136 -0.16 -11.43 -36.40
C THR A 136 0.15 -12.81 -35.84
N GLY A 137 0.71 -13.69 -36.68
CA GLY A 137 1.21 -14.98 -36.25
C GLY A 137 2.34 -14.82 -35.23
N LEU A 138 2.23 -15.52 -34.11
CA LEU A 138 3.28 -15.63 -33.10
C LEU A 138 4.11 -16.90 -33.34
N PRO A 139 5.31 -17.00 -32.75
CA PRO A 139 6.10 -18.23 -32.79
C PRO A 139 5.26 -19.44 -32.37
N ALA A 140 5.44 -20.56 -33.09
CA ALA A 140 4.71 -21.79 -32.76
C ALA A 140 5.14 -22.34 -31.39
N LEU A 141 4.18 -22.84 -30.62
CA LEU A 141 4.46 -23.51 -29.35
C LEU A 141 5.42 -24.69 -29.56
N PRO A 142 6.29 -25.04 -28.58
CA PRO A 142 7.17 -26.20 -28.67
C PRO A 142 6.39 -27.51 -28.82
N THR A 143 5.23 -27.59 -28.14
CA THR A 143 4.32 -28.72 -28.15
C THR A 143 2.91 -28.24 -28.46
N ALA A 144 2.12 -29.05 -29.16
CA ALA A 144 0.71 -28.78 -29.40
C ALA A 144 -0.06 -28.72 -28.07
N LEU A 145 -1.00 -27.79 -27.93
CA LEU A 145 -1.70 -27.57 -26.66
C LEU A 145 -3.16 -27.13 -26.87
N ALA A 146 -4.09 -27.69 -26.10
CA ALA A 146 -5.48 -27.24 -26.01
C ALA A 146 -5.96 -27.27 -24.56
N PHE A 147 -7.05 -26.58 -24.23
CA PHE A 147 -7.66 -26.56 -22.88
C PHE A 147 -6.74 -26.02 -21.77
N ALA A 148 -5.72 -25.27 -22.14
CA ALA A 148 -4.85 -24.55 -21.22
C ALA A 148 -5.43 -23.18 -20.88
N ARG A 149 -4.83 -22.48 -19.91
CA ARG A 149 -5.10 -21.06 -19.65
C ARG A 149 -3.84 -20.23 -19.83
N ALA A 150 -4.04 -18.98 -20.22
CA ALA A 150 -2.96 -18.01 -20.33
C ALA A 150 -3.17 -16.83 -19.39
N VAL A 151 -2.08 -16.26 -18.90
CA VAL A 151 -2.06 -14.98 -18.19
C VAL A 151 -0.83 -14.17 -18.57
N ILE A 152 -0.91 -12.85 -18.49
CA ILE A 152 0.25 -11.98 -18.64
C ILE A 152 0.79 -11.64 -17.25
N PHE A 153 2.04 -12.01 -17.01
CA PHE A 153 2.74 -11.75 -15.76
C PHE A 153 4.21 -11.45 -16.03
N ASP A 154 4.70 -10.35 -15.45
CA ASP A 154 6.08 -9.88 -15.62
C ASP A 154 6.50 -9.73 -17.10
N ARG A 155 5.62 -9.11 -17.91
CA ARG A 155 5.81 -8.85 -19.36
C ARG A 155 6.01 -10.11 -20.20
N LYS A 156 5.59 -11.26 -19.67
CA LYS A 156 5.55 -12.54 -20.37
C LYS A 156 4.14 -13.09 -20.39
N ILE A 157 3.77 -13.79 -21.45
CA ILE A 157 2.60 -14.65 -21.47
C ILE A 157 2.99 -15.98 -20.84
N TRP A 158 2.19 -16.46 -19.89
CA TRP A 158 2.34 -17.75 -19.23
C TRP A 158 1.19 -18.64 -19.64
N VAL A 159 1.46 -19.83 -20.15
CA VAL A 159 0.46 -20.83 -20.52
C VAL A 159 0.62 -22.06 -19.64
N ILE A 160 -0.47 -22.43 -18.95
CA ILE A 160 -0.45 -23.44 -17.88
C ILE A 160 -1.55 -24.48 -18.10
N GLY A 161 -1.17 -25.75 -17.95
CA GLY A 161 -2.07 -26.91 -18.07
C GLY A 161 -2.40 -27.26 -19.51
N GLY A 162 -3.45 -28.07 -19.69
CA GLY A 162 -3.98 -28.45 -21.00
C GLY A 162 -3.58 -29.85 -21.48
N LEU A 163 -4.03 -30.19 -22.69
CA LEU A 163 -3.77 -31.45 -23.39
C LEU A 163 -2.85 -31.24 -24.58
N THR A 164 -1.95 -32.19 -24.76
CA THR A 164 -0.98 -32.27 -25.87
C THR A 164 -1.40 -33.27 -26.95
N SER A 165 -2.30 -34.20 -26.62
CA SER A 165 -2.92 -35.15 -27.55
C SER A 165 -4.33 -35.52 -27.10
N MET A 166 -5.24 -35.69 -28.06
CA MET A 166 -6.61 -36.17 -27.84
C MET A 166 -6.73 -37.70 -27.87
N SER A 167 -5.78 -38.41 -28.52
CA SER A 167 -5.79 -39.87 -28.64
C SER A 167 -4.36 -40.45 -28.76
N PRO A 168 -3.83 -41.14 -27.73
CA PRO A 168 -4.37 -41.22 -26.36
C PRO A 168 -4.29 -39.86 -25.66
N LEU A 169 -5.24 -39.60 -24.76
CA LEU A 169 -5.25 -38.37 -23.95
C LEU A 169 -3.95 -38.21 -23.16
N HIS A 170 -3.19 -37.14 -23.48
CA HIS A 170 -1.93 -36.82 -22.82
C HIS A 170 -1.95 -35.37 -22.31
N MET A 171 -1.87 -35.17 -21.00
CA MET A 171 -1.85 -33.85 -20.37
C MET A 171 -0.45 -33.25 -20.38
N SER A 172 -0.37 -31.92 -20.47
CA SER A 172 0.89 -31.19 -20.34
C SER A 172 1.36 -31.23 -18.88
N ASP A 173 2.65 -31.50 -18.71
CA ASP A 173 3.42 -31.36 -17.46
C ASP A 173 4.35 -30.13 -17.51
N SER A 174 4.16 -29.26 -18.50
CA SER A 174 5.06 -28.16 -18.80
C SER A 174 4.34 -26.82 -18.76
N ILE A 175 5.08 -25.78 -18.36
CA ILE A 175 4.67 -24.38 -18.44
C ILE A 175 5.37 -23.76 -19.63
N PHE A 176 4.64 -22.99 -20.43
CA PHE A 176 5.18 -22.28 -21.59
C PHE A 176 5.17 -20.78 -21.33
N THR A 177 6.27 -20.10 -21.65
CA THR A 177 6.36 -18.64 -21.52
C THR A 177 6.85 -17.97 -22.79
N LEU A 178 6.33 -16.78 -23.10
CA LEU A 178 6.74 -15.96 -24.24
C LEU A 178 6.92 -14.50 -23.79
N ALA A 179 8.06 -13.87 -24.08
CA ALA A 179 8.26 -12.46 -23.80
C ALA A 179 7.48 -11.59 -24.82
N ILE A 180 6.79 -10.56 -24.33
CA ILE A 180 5.89 -9.74 -25.17
C ILE A 180 6.64 -8.56 -25.82
N ASP A 181 7.67 -8.04 -25.15
CA ASP A 181 8.41 -6.84 -25.57
C ASP A 181 9.52 -7.14 -26.60
N ASP A 182 9.79 -8.42 -26.86
CA ASP A 182 10.87 -8.88 -27.73
C ASP A 182 10.26 -9.57 -28.96
N PRO A 183 10.31 -8.94 -30.16
CA PRO A 183 9.71 -9.49 -31.38
C PRO A 183 10.39 -10.78 -31.85
N ASP A 184 11.63 -11.04 -31.42
CA ASP A 184 12.39 -12.25 -31.76
C ASP A 184 12.28 -13.33 -30.66
N ALA A 185 11.49 -13.08 -29.61
CA ALA A 185 11.32 -14.02 -28.51
C ALA A 185 10.71 -15.34 -28.97
N THR A 186 11.27 -16.46 -28.50
CA THR A 186 10.71 -17.80 -28.71
C THR A 186 10.08 -18.32 -27.43
N TRP A 187 9.11 -19.22 -27.56
CA TRP A 187 8.53 -19.92 -26.42
C TRP A 187 9.59 -20.67 -25.61
N GLN A 188 9.62 -20.42 -24.31
CA GLN A 188 10.42 -21.17 -23.34
C GLN A 188 9.53 -22.20 -22.66
N GLN A 189 9.94 -23.47 -22.67
CA GLN A 189 9.28 -24.56 -21.98
C GLN A 189 10.05 -24.93 -20.72
N THR A 190 9.37 -24.99 -19.59
CA THR A 190 9.95 -25.43 -18.32
C THR A 190 9.06 -26.51 -17.71
N PRO A 191 9.63 -27.58 -17.11
CA PRO A 191 8.85 -28.54 -16.34
C PRO A 191 8.02 -27.83 -15.27
N SER A 192 6.74 -28.18 -15.19
CA SER A 192 5.80 -27.63 -14.23
C SER A 192 5.98 -28.33 -12.88
N PRO A 193 6.16 -27.59 -11.77
CA PRO A 193 6.03 -28.19 -10.44
C PRO A 193 4.57 -28.50 -10.10
N LEU A 194 3.62 -28.00 -10.90
CA LEU A 194 2.19 -28.27 -10.75
C LEU A 194 1.88 -29.65 -11.31
N PRO A 195 1.06 -30.45 -10.60
CA PRO A 195 0.46 -31.64 -11.18
C PRO A 195 -0.26 -31.34 -12.51
N ALA A 196 -0.13 -32.26 -13.47
CA ALA A 196 -0.76 -32.17 -14.79
C ALA A 196 -2.29 -32.01 -14.65
N ARG A 197 -2.84 -31.00 -15.32
CA ARG A 197 -4.23 -30.57 -15.14
C ARG A 197 -4.83 -30.00 -16.42
N LEU A 198 -6.12 -30.28 -16.61
CA LEU A 198 -6.96 -29.79 -17.70
C LEU A 198 -7.85 -28.64 -17.18
N LEU A 199 -8.04 -27.58 -17.99
CA LEU A 199 -8.91 -26.44 -17.66
C LEU A 199 -8.66 -25.87 -16.24
N PRO A 200 -7.41 -25.57 -15.84
CA PRO A 200 -7.20 -24.85 -14.58
C PRO A 200 -7.83 -23.46 -14.65
N SER A 201 -8.06 -22.85 -13.50
CA SER A 201 -8.24 -21.39 -13.40
C SER A 201 -6.88 -20.75 -13.13
N VAL A 202 -6.55 -19.68 -13.84
CA VAL A 202 -5.28 -18.96 -13.69
C VAL A 202 -5.57 -17.46 -13.65
N SER A 203 -5.06 -16.78 -12.63
CA SER A 203 -5.25 -15.35 -12.43
C SER A 203 -3.98 -14.68 -11.94
N THR A 204 -3.90 -13.35 -12.09
CA THR A 204 -2.78 -12.56 -11.56
C THR A 204 -3.29 -11.52 -10.57
N GLN A 205 -2.78 -11.56 -9.34
CA GLN A 205 -3.14 -10.60 -8.29
C GLN A 205 -1.99 -10.50 -7.28
N LEU A 206 -1.84 -9.33 -6.64
CA LEU A 206 -0.78 -9.04 -5.65
C LEU A 206 0.65 -9.38 -6.12
N GLY A 207 0.93 -9.23 -7.42
CA GLY A 207 2.25 -9.54 -7.98
C GLY A 207 2.57 -11.04 -7.97
N SER A 208 1.54 -11.89 -8.11
CA SER A 208 1.69 -13.34 -8.21
C SER A 208 0.72 -13.94 -9.23
N ILE A 209 1.10 -15.08 -9.80
CA ILE A 209 0.19 -15.95 -10.55
C ILE A 209 -0.46 -16.90 -9.55
N ILE A 210 -1.78 -17.03 -9.59
CA ILE A 210 -2.53 -18.02 -8.83
C ILE A 210 -3.09 -19.05 -9.82
N VAL A 211 -2.80 -20.32 -9.59
CA VAL A 211 -3.35 -21.46 -10.33
C VAL A 211 -4.25 -22.24 -9.39
N THR A 212 -5.48 -22.52 -9.84
CA THR A 212 -6.51 -23.12 -9.01
C THR A 212 -7.23 -24.23 -9.76
N GLY A 213 -7.42 -25.37 -9.10
CA GLY A 213 -8.26 -26.45 -9.62
C GLY A 213 -7.72 -27.09 -10.90
N GLY A 214 -8.63 -27.37 -11.81
CA GLY A 214 -8.46 -28.20 -13.00
C GLY A 214 -8.90 -29.65 -12.78
N TRP A 215 -8.92 -30.42 -13.86
CA TRP A 215 -9.21 -31.86 -13.84
C TRP A 215 -7.92 -32.65 -14.06
N SER A 216 -7.71 -33.71 -13.28
CA SER A 216 -6.58 -34.64 -13.45
C SER A 216 -7.11 -36.07 -13.61
N ARG A 217 -6.34 -36.93 -14.27
CA ARG A 217 -6.65 -38.37 -14.34
C ARG A 217 -6.48 -39.02 -12.98
N ASP A 218 -7.42 -39.88 -12.62
CA ASP A 218 -7.36 -40.67 -11.40
C ASP A 218 -6.29 -41.79 -11.53
N ASN A 219 -5.45 -41.92 -10.51
CA ASN A 219 -4.37 -42.90 -10.46
C ASN A 219 -4.88 -44.33 -10.18
N ALA A 220 -6.11 -44.50 -9.68
CA ALA A 220 -6.66 -45.81 -9.32
C ALA A 220 -7.24 -46.59 -10.52
N ASP A 221 -8.09 -45.96 -11.34
CA ASP A 221 -8.90 -46.66 -12.36
C ASP A 221 -8.51 -46.40 -13.82
N LYS A 222 -7.45 -45.60 -14.07
CA LYS A 222 -6.91 -45.22 -15.41
C LYS A 222 -7.92 -44.64 -16.43
N THR A 223 -9.20 -44.53 -16.08
CA THR A 223 -10.32 -44.10 -16.95
C THR A 223 -11.11 -42.93 -16.36
N GLY A 224 -11.18 -42.82 -15.03
CA GLY A 224 -11.84 -41.72 -14.31
C GLY A 224 -11.01 -40.43 -14.22
N TRP A 225 -11.72 -39.33 -14.02
CA TRP A 225 -11.17 -37.99 -13.80
C TRP A 225 -11.58 -37.46 -12.44
N ALA A 226 -10.67 -36.76 -11.78
CA ALA A 226 -10.89 -36.10 -10.50
C ALA A 226 -10.74 -34.58 -10.64
N ALA A 227 -11.73 -33.84 -10.14
CA ALA A 227 -11.67 -32.39 -10.00
C ALA A 227 -10.75 -32.04 -8.84
N ARG A 228 -9.75 -31.20 -9.13
CA ARG A 228 -8.78 -30.77 -8.14
C ARG A 228 -9.34 -29.64 -7.28
N ASN A 229 -8.82 -29.57 -6.06
CA ASN A 229 -9.07 -28.48 -5.11
C ASN A 229 -7.78 -27.76 -4.69
N ASP A 230 -6.63 -28.14 -5.25
CA ASP A 230 -5.34 -27.56 -4.91
C ASP A 230 -5.15 -26.16 -5.50
N LEU A 231 -4.48 -25.30 -4.75
CA LEU A 231 -4.11 -23.97 -5.18
C LEU A 231 -2.61 -23.78 -5.10
N TRP A 232 -2.08 -23.10 -6.09
CA TRP A 232 -0.66 -22.83 -6.19
C TRP A 232 -0.44 -21.38 -6.52
N ARG A 233 0.61 -20.81 -5.94
CA ARG A 233 1.03 -19.44 -6.19
C ARG A 233 2.44 -19.42 -6.72
N TYR A 234 2.65 -18.68 -7.80
CA TYR A 234 3.99 -18.35 -8.29
C TYR A 234 4.31 -16.89 -8.04
N ARG A 235 5.53 -16.65 -7.59
CA ARG A 235 6.11 -15.32 -7.37
C ARG A 235 7.47 -15.24 -8.07
N THR A 236 7.73 -14.14 -8.77
CA THR A 236 9.04 -13.88 -9.39
C THR A 236 10.13 -13.66 -8.35
N GLU A 237 11.38 -13.81 -8.79
CA GLU A 237 12.52 -13.26 -8.05
C GLU A 237 12.30 -11.75 -7.83
N GLY A 238 12.54 -11.27 -6.60
CA GLY A 238 12.18 -9.92 -6.17
C GLY A 238 10.80 -9.73 -5.53
N SER A 239 10.01 -10.79 -5.41
CA SER A 239 8.76 -10.76 -4.65
C SER A 239 8.99 -10.69 -3.13
N ARG A 240 8.29 -9.74 -2.49
CA ARG A 240 8.46 -9.29 -1.09
C ARG A 240 8.28 -10.39 -0.03
N SER A 241 7.63 -11.51 -0.37
CA SER A 241 7.35 -12.65 0.52
C SER A 241 7.67 -14.02 -0.09
N GLY A 242 8.80 -14.13 -0.81
CA GLY A 242 9.33 -15.40 -1.32
C GLY A 242 9.18 -15.56 -2.84
N THR A 243 9.96 -16.48 -3.40
CA THR A 243 10.15 -16.69 -4.83
C THR A 243 9.82 -18.13 -5.22
N GLY A 244 9.27 -18.33 -6.42
CA GLY A 244 8.92 -19.64 -6.94
C GLY A 244 7.49 -20.08 -6.62
N TRP A 245 7.23 -21.37 -6.80
CA TRP A 245 5.93 -22.00 -6.61
C TRP A 245 5.73 -22.43 -5.16
N THR A 246 4.60 -22.05 -4.57
CA THR A 246 4.19 -22.47 -3.23
C THR A 246 2.75 -22.96 -3.27
N GLU A 247 2.50 -24.12 -2.67
CA GLU A 247 1.13 -24.62 -2.46
C GLU A 247 0.42 -23.75 -1.40
N LEU A 248 -0.87 -23.52 -1.61
CA LEU A 248 -1.77 -22.74 -0.76
C LEU A 248 -2.85 -23.65 -0.16
N THR A 249 -3.65 -23.11 0.77
CA THR A 249 -4.75 -23.87 1.37
C THR A 249 -5.72 -24.34 0.28
N ALA A 250 -5.89 -25.66 0.19
CA ALA A 250 -6.79 -26.29 -0.75
C ALA A 250 -8.24 -25.85 -0.52
N ALA A 251 -9.02 -25.75 -1.59
CA ALA A 251 -10.42 -25.39 -1.52
C ALA A 251 -11.22 -26.45 -0.75
N PRO A 252 -12.24 -26.04 0.02
CA PRO A 252 -13.09 -26.95 0.78
C PRO A 252 -13.99 -27.84 -0.11
N PHE A 253 -14.10 -27.50 -1.40
CA PHE A 253 -14.82 -28.27 -2.42
C PHE A 253 -13.91 -28.51 -3.62
N PRO A 254 -14.13 -29.58 -4.40
CA PRO A 254 -13.54 -29.71 -5.72
C PRO A 254 -13.88 -28.48 -6.56
N VAL A 255 -12.86 -27.82 -7.12
CA VAL A 255 -13.01 -26.61 -7.92
C VAL A 255 -13.12 -26.96 -9.40
N GLY A 256 -12.40 -28.02 -9.84
CA GLY A 256 -12.51 -28.51 -11.22
C GLY A 256 -12.24 -27.40 -12.24
N ASP A 257 -13.14 -27.24 -13.20
CA ASP A 257 -13.08 -26.22 -14.26
C ASP A 257 -13.80 -24.90 -13.88
N ALA A 258 -14.04 -24.65 -12.59
CA ALA A 258 -14.58 -23.38 -12.14
C ALA A 258 -13.63 -22.21 -12.47
N ASP A 259 -14.20 -21.15 -13.03
CA ASP A 259 -13.48 -19.93 -13.38
C ASP A 259 -13.31 -19.03 -12.15
N GLY A 260 -12.10 -18.50 -11.97
CA GLY A 260 -11.73 -17.63 -10.86
C GLY A 260 -11.49 -16.20 -11.34
N ALA A 261 -12.22 -15.24 -10.79
CA ALA A 261 -12.10 -13.83 -11.15
C ALA A 261 -11.63 -13.01 -9.94
N CYS A 262 -10.62 -12.16 -10.13
CA CYS A 262 -10.11 -11.29 -9.07
C CYS A 262 -11.11 -10.19 -8.70
N VAL A 263 -11.43 -10.07 -7.43
CA VAL A 263 -12.27 -9.00 -6.87
C VAL A 263 -11.44 -8.18 -5.89
N GLY A 264 -11.52 -6.86 -6.05
CA GLY A 264 -10.71 -5.91 -5.29
C GLY A 264 -9.21 -6.22 -5.38
N GLN A 265 -8.47 -5.97 -4.31
CA GLN A 265 -7.01 -6.13 -4.29
C GLN A 265 -6.51 -7.50 -3.83
N SER A 266 -7.32 -8.29 -3.12
CA SER A 266 -6.84 -9.50 -2.42
C SER A 266 -7.69 -10.76 -2.59
N HIS A 267 -8.82 -10.70 -3.29
CA HIS A 267 -9.76 -11.82 -3.36
C HIS A 267 -9.93 -12.39 -4.76
N LEU A 268 -10.22 -13.68 -4.83
CA LEU A 268 -10.69 -14.39 -6.01
C LEU A 268 -12.11 -14.92 -5.75
N LEU A 269 -13.02 -14.73 -6.68
CA LEU A 269 -14.36 -15.34 -6.66
C LEU A 269 -14.43 -16.47 -7.67
N PHE A 270 -15.05 -17.57 -7.25
CA PHE A 270 -15.27 -18.76 -8.05
C PHE A 270 -16.75 -19.08 -8.12
N THR A 271 -17.23 -19.34 -9.34
CA THR A 271 -18.55 -19.87 -9.64
C THR A 271 -18.44 -21.21 -10.36
N ASN A 272 -19.57 -21.85 -10.66
CA ASN A 272 -19.58 -23.06 -11.48
C ASN A 272 -18.85 -24.26 -10.85
N LEU A 273 -18.86 -24.35 -9.52
CA LEU A 273 -18.22 -25.44 -8.78
C LEU A 273 -18.90 -26.79 -9.09
N PRO A 274 -18.15 -27.84 -9.46
CA PRO A 274 -18.75 -29.14 -9.78
C PRO A 274 -19.42 -29.76 -8.55
N ALA A 275 -20.66 -30.25 -8.70
CA ALA A 275 -21.37 -30.91 -7.59
C ALA A 275 -20.74 -32.27 -7.22
N LYS A 276 -20.03 -32.91 -8.17
CA LYS A 276 -19.28 -34.15 -7.95
C LYS A 276 -17.80 -33.92 -8.28
N GLY A 277 -16.92 -34.34 -7.38
CA GLY A 277 -15.48 -34.26 -7.58
C GLY A 277 -14.89 -35.30 -8.56
N HIS A 278 -15.71 -36.15 -9.17
CA HIS A 278 -15.27 -37.21 -10.07
C HIS A 278 -16.16 -37.27 -11.32
N ALA A 279 -15.56 -37.66 -12.45
CA ALA A 279 -16.23 -37.89 -13.72
C ALA A 279 -15.72 -39.18 -14.39
N ASP A 280 -16.64 -40.03 -14.87
CA ASP A 280 -16.34 -41.36 -15.43
C ASP A 280 -15.70 -41.32 -16.84
N GLY A 281 -15.45 -40.13 -17.38
CA GLY A 281 -14.85 -39.93 -18.70
C GLY A 281 -14.71 -38.47 -19.10
N PHE A 282 -13.90 -38.19 -20.11
CA PHE A 282 -13.62 -36.81 -20.54
C PHE A 282 -14.86 -36.12 -21.13
N SER A 283 -15.74 -36.84 -21.85
CA SER A 283 -17.01 -36.28 -22.31
C SER A 283 -17.90 -35.78 -21.16
N LYS A 284 -17.83 -36.40 -19.98
CA LYS A 284 -18.59 -35.98 -18.78
C LYS A 284 -18.01 -34.74 -18.10
N ILE A 285 -16.73 -34.43 -18.29
CA ILE A 285 -16.16 -33.14 -17.91
C ILE A 285 -16.71 -32.04 -18.82
N MET A 286 -16.92 -32.37 -20.10
CA MET A 286 -17.33 -31.42 -21.13
C MET A 286 -18.86 -31.24 -21.26
N ASP A 287 -19.64 -32.08 -20.56
CA ASP A 287 -21.11 -32.12 -20.55
C ASP A 287 -21.72 -30.89 -19.86
N VAL A 288 -22.55 -30.14 -20.60
CA VAL A 288 -23.28 -28.94 -20.11
C VAL A 288 -24.46 -29.27 -19.22
N SER A 289 -24.96 -30.51 -19.21
CA SER A 289 -26.02 -30.93 -18.29
C SER A 289 -25.51 -31.23 -16.88
N ARG A 290 -24.19 -31.08 -16.64
CA ARG A 290 -23.57 -31.35 -15.34
C ARG A 290 -24.15 -30.43 -14.27
N THR A 291 -24.67 -31.03 -13.20
CA THR A 291 -25.12 -30.30 -12.02
C THR A 291 -23.93 -29.62 -11.33
N ASN A 292 -23.99 -28.30 -11.16
CA ASN A 292 -23.01 -27.53 -10.37
C ASN A 292 -23.64 -27.06 -9.07
N LEU A 293 -22.79 -26.73 -8.09
CA LEU A 293 -23.25 -26.17 -6.83
C LEU A 293 -23.74 -24.73 -7.06
N PRO A 294 -24.90 -24.33 -6.53
CA PRO A 294 -25.39 -22.94 -6.58
C PRO A 294 -24.64 -22.09 -5.53
N LEU A 295 -23.31 -22.19 -5.49
CA LEU A 295 -22.45 -21.61 -4.47
C LEU A 295 -21.41 -20.72 -5.13
N VAL A 296 -21.24 -19.52 -4.60
CA VAL A 296 -20.07 -18.68 -4.89
C VAL A 296 -19.05 -18.89 -3.78
N LEU A 297 -17.82 -19.18 -4.17
CA LEU A 297 -16.73 -19.43 -3.24
C LEU A 297 -15.68 -18.33 -3.41
N ALA A 298 -15.31 -17.70 -2.30
CA ALA A 298 -14.32 -16.64 -2.27
C ALA A 298 -13.04 -17.15 -1.61
N TYR A 299 -11.89 -16.70 -2.14
CA TYR A 299 -10.58 -16.97 -1.58
C TYR A 299 -9.83 -15.67 -1.35
N ASN A 300 -9.30 -15.49 -0.13
CA ASN A 300 -8.40 -14.38 0.19
C ASN A 300 -6.94 -14.85 0.05
N ILE A 301 -6.21 -14.22 -0.87
CA ILE A 301 -4.82 -14.58 -1.20
C ILE A 301 -3.84 -14.23 -0.07
N ILE A 302 -4.16 -13.22 0.76
CA ILE A 302 -3.30 -12.77 1.85
C ILE A 302 -3.44 -13.70 3.04
N THR A 303 -4.66 -13.89 3.56
CA THR A 303 -4.92 -14.73 4.74
C THR A 303 -4.89 -16.22 4.43
N ASP A 304 -4.86 -16.58 3.14
CA ASP A 304 -4.91 -17.96 2.66
C ASP A 304 -6.11 -18.68 3.28
N SER A 305 -7.30 -18.13 3.01
CA SER A 305 -8.56 -18.60 3.60
C SER A 305 -9.69 -18.59 2.58
N TRP A 306 -10.50 -19.64 2.66
CA TRP A 306 -11.69 -19.86 1.86
C TRP A 306 -12.94 -19.48 2.64
N PHE A 307 -13.91 -18.93 1.95
CA PHE A 307 -15.23 -18.68 2.52
C PHE A 307 -16.32 -18.72 1.48
N LYS A 308 -17.52 -19.00 1.96
CA LYS A 308 -18.72 -19.12 1.15
C LYS A 308 -19.42 -17.76 1.10
N LEU A 309 -19.84 -17.38 -0.08
CA LEU A 309 -20.78 -16.29 -0.28
C LEU A 309 -22.19 -16.89 -0.45
N GLU A 310 -23.25 -16.13 -0.15
CA GLU A 310 -24.62 -16.63 -0.24
C GLU A 310 -24.96 -17.12 -1.67
N THR A 311 -25.93 -18.02 -1.77
CA THR A 311 -26.32 -18.65 -3.03
C THR A 311 -26.96 -17.61 -3.96
N LEU A 312 -26.36 -17.36 -5.12
CA LEU A 312 -27.00 -16.57 -6.19
C LEU A 312 -28.24 -17.31 -6.71
N PRO A 313 -29.32 -16.61 -7.11
CA PRO A 313 -30.45 -17.23 -7.80
C PRO A 313 -29.94 -18.01 -9.03
N ALA A 314 -30.28 -19.29 -9.09
CA ALA A 314 -29.98 -20.26 -10.16
C ALA A 314 -28.90 -19.83 -11.17
N LEU A 315 -27.62 -19.97 -10.80
CA LEU A 315 -26.54 -20.03 -11.77
C LEU A 315 -26.85 -21.16 -12.76
N GLU A 316 -26.97 -20.89 -14.06
CA GLU A 316 -27.19 -21.94 -15.05
C GLU A 316 -25.91 -22.78 -15.22
N SER A 317 -26.02 -23.90 -15.95
CA SER A 317 -25.10 -25.03 -15.87
C SER A 317 -23.69 -24.80 -16.43
N ARG A 318 -23.39 -23.63 -17.01
CA ARG A 318 -22.02 -23.16 -17.28
C ARG A 318 -21.92 -21.65 -17.23
N SER A 319 -21.51 -21.11 -16.09
CA SER A 319 -21.13 -19.70 -16.01
C SER A 319 -19.61 -19.53 -15.97
N ARG A 320 -19.04 -18.74 -16.89
CA ARG A 320 -17.64 -18.28 -16.84
C ARG A 320 -17.58 -16.91 -16.22
N MET A 321 -16.69 -16.72 -15.26
CA MET A 321 -16.47 -15.39 -14.69
C MET A 321 -15.19 -14.80 -15.27
N THR A 322 -15.26 -13.55 -15.71
CA THR A 322 -14.08 -12.79 -16.13
C THR A 322 -14.07 -11.42 -15.46
N ASN A 323 -12.88 -10.88 -15.28
CA ASN A 323 -12.72 -9.56 -14.72
C ASN A 323 -12.82 -8.51 -15.81
N TRP A 324 -13.64 -7.51 -15.57
CA TRP A 324 -13.71 -6.34 -16.42
C TRP A 324 -12.94 -5.18 -15.79
N ARG A 325 -12.15 -4.44 -16.59
CA ARG A 325 -11.53 -3.18 -16.19
C ARG A 325 -12.15 -2.02 -16.95
N VAL A 326 -12.92 -1.18 -16.27
CA VAL A 326 -13.40 0.10 -16.83
C VAL A 326 -12.42 1.21 -16.42
N THR A 327 -11.94 2.02 -17.37
CA THR A 327 -11.19 3.25 -17.04
C THR A 327 -12.11 4.46 -17.01
N GLU A 328 -11.85 5.44 -16.11
CA GLU A 328 -12.67 6.66 -15.94
C GLU A 328 -12.76 7.55 -17.20
N ARG A 329 -12.00 7.25 -18.26
CA ARG A 329 -11.99 8.00 -19.53
C ARG A 329 -12.87 7.40 -20.63
N THR A 330 -13.56 6.29 -20.38
CA THR A 330 -14.45 5.60 -21.33
C THR A 330 -15.80 5.38 -20.66
N GLY A 331 -16.88 5.87 -21.28
CA GLY A 331 -18.15 6.21 -20.64
C GLY A 331 -19.17 5.08 -20.54
N PHE A 332 -18.77 3.83 -20.22
CA PHE A 332 -19.67 2.76 -19.78
C PHE A 332 -20.27 3.18 -18.43
N LYS A 333 -21.17 4.18 -18.44
CA LYS A 333 -21.65 4.89 -17.24
C LYS A 333 -22.46 4.02 -16.28
N ALA A 334 -22.82 2.80 -16.66
CA ALA A 334 -23.61 1.88 -15.85
C ALA A 334 -22.79 0.85 -15.06
N MET A 335 -21.54 0.56 -15.45
CA MET A 335 -20.74 -0.55 -14.91
C MET A 335 -19.51 -0.05 -14.15
N GLN A 336 -19.30 -0.51 -12.91
CA GLN A 336 -18.27 0.02 -12.02
C GLN A 336 -16.94 -0.75 -12.15
N LYS A 337 -15.82 -0.05 -11.97
CA LYS A 337 -14.47 -0.60 -12.02
C LYS A 337 -14.28 -1.74 -10.99
N ASP A 338 -13.60 -2.82 -11.40
CA ASP A 338 -13.24 -3.98 -10.57
C ASP A 338 -14.44 -4.85 -10.11
N VAL A 339 -15.58 -4.78 -10.83
CA VAL A 339 -16.73 -5.67 -10.65
C VAL A 339 -16.57 -6.94 -11.52
N PRO A 340 -16.70 -8.14 -10.95
CA PRO A 340 -16.66 -9.38 -11.72
C PRO A 340 -17.92 -9.56 -12.58
N VAL A 341 -17.70 -9.99 -13.82
CA VAL A 341 -18.77 -10.23 -14.80
C VAL A 341 -18.92 -11.73 -15.03
N LEU A 342 -20.16 -12.19 -14.96
CA LEU A 342 -20.57 -13.56 -15.16
C LEU A 342 -21.15 -13.76 -16.56
N PHE A 343 -20.56 -14.65 -17.34
CA PHE A 343 -21.02 -15.11 -18.64
C PHE A 343 -21.67 -16.46 -18.49
N ASN A 344 -22.98 -16.51 -18.61
CA ASN A 344 -23.75 -17.74 -18.50
C ASN A 344 -24.00 -18.34 -19.88
N PHE A 345 -23.73 -19.63 -20.03
CA PHE A 345 -23.91 -20.38 -21.26
C PHE A 345 -25.01 -21.42 -21.02
N SER A 346 -26.15 -21.24 -21.70
CA SER A 346 -27.31 -22.13 -21.65
C SER A 346 -27.68 -22.65 -23.03
N GLU A 347 -28.66 -23.57 -23.09
CA GLU A 347 -29.27 -23.99 -24.36
C GLU A 347 -30.04 -22.83 -25.04
N GLU A 348 -30.40 -21.78 -24.29
CA GLU A 348 -31.14 -20.60 -24.78
C GLU A 348 -30.22 -19.46 -25.26
N GLY A 349 -28.95 -19.42 -24.84
CA GLY A 349 -28.03 -18.36 -25.25
C GLY A 349 -26.80 -18.17 -24.36
N VAL A 350 -26.03 -17.12 -24.68
CA VAL A 350 -25.01 -16.56 -23.78
C VAL A 350 -25.62 -15.32 -23.10
N HIS A 351 -25.80 -15.38 -21.80
CA HIS A 351 -26.28 -14.26 -20.96
C HIS A 351 -25.11 -13.66 -20.19
N VAL A 352 -25.17 -12.36 -19.90
CA VAL A 352 -24.11 -11.67 -19.15
C VAL A 352 -24.72 -10.96 -17.95
N SER A 353 -24.15 -11.14 -16.77
CA SER A 353 -24.63 -10.58 -15.51
C SER A 353 -23.47 -9.99 -14.70
N GLU A 354 -23.69 -8.88 -14.01
CA GLU A 354 -22.72 -8.34 -13.05
C GLU A 354 -22.99 -8.85 -11.63
N ILE A 355 -21.94 -9.20 -10.91
CA ILE A 355 -22.05 -9.59 -9.50
C ILE A 355 -21.63 -8.41 -8.63
N TRP A 356 -22.60 -7.76 -8.00
CA TRP A 356 -22.34 -6.68 -7.06
C TRP A 356 -22.19 -7.22 -5.64
N VAL A 357 -21.00 -7.04 -5.10
CA VAL A 357 -20.78 -7.23 -3.67
C VAL A 357 -21.09 -5.90 -3.00
N THR A 358 -22.29 -5.76 -2.42
CA THR A 358 -22.65 -4.55 -1.70
C THR A 358 -21.85 -4.46 -0.40
N PRO A 359 -21.10 -3.35 -0.17
CA PRO A 359 -20.31 -3.17 1.04
C PRO A 359 -21.18 -3.17 2.30
N ASP A 360 -20.78 -3.94 3.32
CA ASP A 360 -21.22 -3.66 4.68
C ASP A 360 -20.49 -2.39 5.16
N SER A 361 -21.15 -1.24 5.05
CA SER A 361 -20.68 -0.03 5.71
C SER A 361 -21.16 -0.01 7.15
N GLY A 362 -20.36 -0.56 8.07
CA GLY A 362 -20.49 -0.22 9.48
C GLY A 362 -20.39 1.31 9.65
N SER A 363 -21.34 1.92 10.35
CA SER A 363 -21.37 3.38 10.56
C SER A 363 -21.03 3.73 12.00
N LEU A 364 -20.32 4.84 12.20
CA LEU A 364 -20.05 5.38 13.54
C LEU A 364 -21.37 5.73 14.25
N GLY A 365 -21.48 5.33 15.52
CA GLY A 365 -22.63 5.63 16.36
C GLY A 365 -22.56 7.01 17.01
N ALA A 366 -23.66 7.45 17.64
CA ALA A 366 -23.73 8.74 18.33
C ALA A 366 -22.67 8.90 19.44
N TYR A 367 -22.31 7.80 20.13
CA TYR A 367 -21.25 7.79 21.15
C TYR A 367 -19.87 8.11 20.56
N ASP A 368 -19.59 7.63 19.35
CA ASP A 368 -18.31 7.88 18.67
C ASP A 368 -18.14 9.36 18.36
N TYR A 369 -19.17 9.96 17.75
CA TYR A 369 -19.19 11.41 17.46
C TYR A 369 -19.11 12.26 18.73
N THR A 370 -19.73 11.83 19.82
CA THR A 370 -19.65 12.53 21.12
C THR A 370 -18.22 12.53 21.65
N LEU A 371 -17.53 11.40 21.62
CA LEU A 371 -16.13 11.30 22.04
C LEU A 371 -15.21 12.14 21.15
N MET A 372 -15.46 12.16 19.84
CA MET A 372 -14.72 13.02 18.91
C MET A 372 -14.91 14.50 19.22
N GLY A 373 -16.15 14.92 19.52
CA GLY A 373 -16.44 16.28 19.96
C GLY A 373 -15.68 16.65 21.24
N ILE A 374 -15.64 15.76 22.23
CA ILE A 374 -14.87 15.95 23.46
C ILE A 374 -13.37 16.08 23.16
N TYR A 375 -12.83 15.22 22.30
CA TYR A 375 -11.43 15.29 21.90
C TYR A 375 -11.08 16.65 21.27
N ILE A 376 -11.90 17.13 20.32
CA ILE A 376 -11.70 18.44 19.67
C ILE A 376 -11.73 19.56 20.72
N LEU A 377 -12.69 19.53 21.66
CA LEU A 377 -12.78 20.52 22.73
C LEU A 377 -11.54 20.52 23.62
N VAL A 378 -10.99 19.35 23.96
CA VAL A 378 -9.74 19.25 24.75
C VAL A 378 -8.56 19.85 23.99
N MET A 379 -8.43 19.57 22.68
CA MET A 379 -7.34 20.14 21.86
C MET A 379 -7.44 21.67 21.79
N VAL A 380 -8.65 22.20 21.56
CA VAL A 380 -8.91 23.65 21.55
C VAL A 380 -8.61 24.27 22.91
N ALA A 381 -9.01 23.62 24.00
CA ALA A 381 -8.75 24.11 25.36
C ALA A 381 -7.25 24.20 25.67
N ILE A 382 -6.45 23.21 25.25
CA ILE A 382 -4.98 23.25 25.38
C ILE A 382 -4.41 24.44 24.60
N GLY A 383 -4.84 24.63 23.34
CA GLY A 383 -4.44 25.75 22.50
C GLY A 383 -4.72 27.11 23.14
N LEU A 384 -5.96 27.32 23.61
CA LEU A 384 -6.37 28.57 24.27
C LEU A 384 -5.64 28.82 25.59
N TYR A 385 -5.35 27.76 26.36
CA TYR A 385 -4.62 27.87 27.62
C TYR A 385 -3.18 28.36 27.40
N TYR A 386 -2.46 27.79 26.43
CA TYR A 386 -1.09 28.19 26.13
C TYR A 386 -1.01 29.52 25.37
N ALA A 387 -1.99 29.85 24.53
CA ALA A 387 -2.04 31.14 23.81
C ALA A 387 -1.94 32.36 24.74
N ARG A 388 -2.44 32.26 25.99
CA ARG A 388 -2.35 33.32 27.00
C ARG A 388 -0.93 33.51 27.58
N LYS A 389 -0.06 32.51 27.40
CA LYS A 389 1.31 32.50 27.92
C LYS A 389 2.35 32.96 26.88
N GLU A 390 2.00 32.89 25.60
CA GLU A 390 2.87 33.25 24.48
C GLU A 390 2.92 34.78 24.27
N LYS A 391 4.00 35.45 24.72
CA LYS A 391 4.10 36.94 24.67
C LYS A 391 5.03 37.47 23.58
N ASN A 392 6.00 36.68 23.13
CA ASN A 392 7.01 37.06 22.13
C ASN A 392 7.32 35.86 21.21
N SER A 393 8.23 36.05 20.25
CA SER A 393 8.58 34.98 19.30
C SER A 393 9.39 33.84 19.92
N GLU A 394 10.18 34.09 20.97
CA GLU A 394 10.95 33.05 21.67
C GLU A 394 10.01 32.10 22.43
N ASP A 395 8.99 32.63 23.08
CA ASP A 395 7.92 31.81 23.66
C ASP A 395 7.26 30.98 22.53
N PHE A 396 6.87 31.62 21.42
CA PHE A 396 6.10 30.96 20.37
C PHE A 396 6.88 29.85 19.64
N PHE A 397 8.18 30.04 19.39
CA PHE A 397 9.01 29.11 18.63
C PHE A 397 9.70 28.05 19.50
N VAL A 398 10.14 28.38 20.71
CA VAL A 398 10.90 27.44 21.56
C VAL A 398 10.36 27.29 22.98
N GLY A 399 9.16 27.83 23.27
CA GLY A 399 8.48 27.65 24.56
C GLY A 399 9.25 28.27 25.73
N GLY A 400 10.02 29.33 25.44
CA GLY A 400 10.95 29.95 26.40
C GLY A 400 12.00 28.98 26.93
N ARG A 401 12.25 27.85 26.24
CA ARG A 401 13.20 26.80 26.59
C ARG A 401 12.93 26.12 27.95
N LYS A 402 11.67 26.07 28.35
CA LYS A 402 11.23 25.56 29.67
C LYS A 402 10.51 24.20 29.59
N ILE A 403 10.42 23.61 28.40
CA ILE A 403 9.72 22.34 28.22
C ILE A 403 10.50 21.22 28.91
N PRO A 404 9.84 20.36 29.70
CA PRO A 404 10.51 19.22 30.30
C PRO A 404 10.90 18.20 29.21
N TRP A 405 12.09 17.62 29.35
CA TRP A 405 12.68 16.74 28.33
C TRP A 405 11.77 15.55 27.94
N TRP A 406 10.98 15.03 28.87
CA TRP A 406 10.08 13.90 28.61
C TRP A 406 8.90 14.31 27.72
N ALA A 407 8.38 15.53 27.88
CA ALA A 407 7.30 16.03 27.03
C ALA A 407 7.81 16.33 25.63
N ALA A 408 9.00 16.94 25.52
CA ALA A 408 9.67 17.14 24.23
C ALA A 408 9.96 15.81 23.51
N ALA A 409 10.35 14.75 24.25
CA ALA A 409 10.56 13.41 23.70
C ALA A 409 9.29 12.78 23.15
N ILE A 410 8.20 12.76 23.93
CA ILE A 410 6.91 12.22 23.51
C ILE A 410 6.37 13.02 22.33
N SER A 411 6.49 14.34 22.38
CA SER A 411 6.05 15.21 21.30
C SER A 411 6.85 14.99 20.01
N ALA A 412 8.18 14.85 20.10
CA ALA A 412 9.00 14.50 18.94
C ALA A 412 8.56 13.16 18.32
N GLN A 413 8.19 12.21 19.18
CA GLN A 413 7.71 10.91 18.73
C GLN A 413 6.31 10.98 18.12
N ALA A 414 5.40 11.77 18.67
CA ALA A 414 4.07 11.98 18.13
C ALA A 414 4.14 12.62 16.73
N THR A 415 5.03 13.61 16.55
CA THR A 415 5.31 14.20 15.24
C THR A 415 5.90 13.20 14.25
N GLY A 416 6.77 12.30 14.72
CA GLY A 416 7.32 11.21 13.89
C GLY A 416 6.27 10.17 13.53
N ALA A 417 5.34 9.89 14.46
CA ALA A 417 4.25 8.95 14.31
C ALA A 417 3.04 9.59 13.61
N SER A 418 3.12 9.65 12.29
CA SER A 418 2.04 10.22 11.48
C SER A 418 0.87 9.24 11.28
N ALA A 419 -0.17 9.71 10.60
CA ALA A 419 -1.24 8.89 10.06
C ALA A 419 -0.75 7.65 9.28
N ILE A 420 0.40 7.77 8.61
CA ILE A 420 1.05 6.68 7.88
C ILE A 420 1.36 5.54 8.85
N THR A 421 1.89 5.84 10.04
CA THR A 421 2.18 4.86 11.09
C THR A 421 0.93 4.11 11.53
N MET A 422 -0.20 4.82 11.66
CA MET A 422 -1.45 4.22 12.11
C MET A 422 -2.15 3.36 11.04
N MET A 423 -1.97 3.64 9.74
CA MET A 423 -2.67 2.91 8.67
C MET A 423 -1.77 2.00 7.85
N ALA A 424 -0.67 2.55 7.32
CA ALA A 424 0.17 1.84 6.37
C ALA A 424 0.97 0.72 7.04
N ILE A 425 1.42 0.91 8.29
CA ILE A 425 2.19 -0.12 9.01
C ILE A 425 1.31 -1.36 9.30
N PRO A 426 0.12 -1.25 9.94
CA PRO A 426 -0.73 -2.41 10.13
C PRO A 426 -1.10 -3.11 8.83
N ALA A 427 -1.43 -2.37 7.76
CA ALA A 427 -1.77 -2.94 6.46
C ALA A 427 -0.59 -3.69 5.82
N LEU A 428 0.62 -3.13 5.91
CA LEU A 428 1.82 -3.78 5.37
C LEU A 428 2.18 -5.04 6.15
N VAL A 429 2.07 -5.02 7.48
CA VAL A 429 2.30 -6.20 8.33
C VAL A 429 1.21 -7.26 8.15
N TYR A 430 -0.05 -6.85 7.95
CA TYR A 430 -1.15 -7.75 7.57
C TYR A 430 -0.83 -8.51 6.28
N LYS A 431 -0.37 -7.79 5.24
CA LYS A 431 -0.01 -8.37 3.94
C LYS A 431 1.24 -9.24 3.98
N GLU A 432 2.30 -8.75 4.60
CA GLU A 432 3.63 -9.36 4.58
C GLU A 432 3.97 -9.93 5.96
N SER A 433 5.02 -9.40 6.60
CA SER A 433 5.50 -9.71 7.95
C SER A 433 6.09 -8.42 8.55
N ILE A 434 6.68 -8.50 9.74
CA ILE A 434 7.37 -7.35 10.34
C ILE A 434 8.71 -6.98 9.66
N VAL A 435 9.11 -7.64 8.57
CA VAL A 435 10.44 -7.51 7.93
C VAL A 435 10.82 -6.08 7.54
N TYR A 436 9.84 -5.25 7.17
CA TYR A 436 10.04 -3.84 6.79
C TYR A 436 10.47 -2.94 7.96
N PHE A 437 10.16 -3.34 9.19
CA PHE A 437 10.29 -2.49 10.37
C PHE A 437 11.06 -3.16 11.51
N GLY A 438 11.11 -4.49 11.53
CA GLY A 438 11.70 -5.28 12.59
C GLY A 438 13.18 -4.95 12.80
N ALA A 439 13.97 -4.84 11.71
CA ALA A 439 15.38 -4.48 11.85
C ALA A 439 15.59 -3.06 12.40
N ASN A 440 14.67 -2.12 12.12
CA ASN A 440 14.75 -0.75 12.65
C ASN A 440 14.65 -0.72 14.18
N LEU A 441 14.00 -1.70 14.82
CA LEU A 441 13.95 -1.83 16.28
C LEU A 441 15.35 -1.97 16.91
N PHE A 442 16.21 -2.74 16.25
CA PHE A 442 17.55 -3.08 16.75
C PHE A 442 18.60 -2.13 16.21
N LEU A 443 18.49 -1.73 14.94
CA LEU A 443 19.46 -0.87 14.27
C LEU A 443 19.20 0.62 14.53
N GLY A 444 17.95 1.01 14.83
CA GLY A 444 17.56 2.41 15.03
C GLY A 444 18.15 3.05 16.29
N ILE A 445 18.54 2.26 17.28
CA ILE A 445 19.21 2.77 18.49
C ILE A 445 20.59 3.37 18.17
N ILE A 446 21.30 2.81 17.19
CA ILE A 446 22.66 3.22 16.79
C ILE A 446 22.69 4.70 16.37
N PRO A 447 21.91 5.14 15.36
CA PRO A 447 21.92 6.54 14.94
C PRO A 447 21.36 7.50 16.00
N VAL A 448 20.45 7.05 16.86
CA VAL A 448 19.88 7.88 17.94
C VAL A 448 20.91 8.14 19.02
N VAL A 449 21.62 7.10 19.48
CA VAL A 449 22.70 7.24 20.46
C VAL A 449 23.83 8.10 19.88
N PHE A 450 24.21 7.85 18.62
CA PHE A 450 25.19 8.68 17.93
C PHE A 450 24.77 10.15 17.87
N SER A 451 23.53 10.43 17.49
CA SER A 451 23.00 11.80 17.41
C SER A 451 22.96 12.46 18.79
N ALA A 452 22.44 11.78 19.80
CA ALA A 452 22.35 12.30 21.16
C ALA A 452 23.73 12.62 21.76
N ILE A 453 24.74 11.79 21.51
CA ILE A 453 26.07 11.98 22.11
C ILE A 453 26.90 13.01 21.33
N PHE A 454 26.91 12.94 20.00
CA PHE A 454 27.87 13.71 19.19
C PHE A 454 27.26 14.94 18.53
N LEU A 455 26.04 14.84 18.00
CA LEU A 455 25.50 15.85 17.08
C LEU A 455 24.63 16.88 17.81
N ILE A 456 23.73 16.42 18.67
CA ILE A 456 22.82 17.28 19.43
C ILE A 456 23.55 18.27 20.34
N PRO A 457 24.65 17.92 21.03
CA PRO A 457 25.38 18.90 21.84
C PRO A 457 25.93 20.08 21.05
N ILE A 458 26.37 19.87 19.80
CA ILE A 458 26.85 20.95 18.92
C ILE A 458 25.70 21.91 18.65
N ILE A 459 24.59 21.39 18.14
CA ILE A 459 23.41 22.20 17.78
C ILE A 459 22.86 22.94 19.01
N ARG A 460 22.73 22.25 20.15
CA ARG A 460 22.10 22.83 21.34
C ARG A 460 22.95 23.94 21.97
N LYS A 461 24.29 23.86 21.89
CA LYS A 461 25.21 24.91 22.37
C LYS A 461 25.11 26.22 21.57
N LEU A 462 24.75 26.15 20.29
CA LEU A 462 24.58 27.34 19.43
C LEU A 462 23.33 28.16 19.79
N ASN A 463 22.39 27.58 20.54
CA ASN A 463 21.18 28.24 21.01
C ASN A 463 20.34 28.89 19.89
N ILE A 464 20.35 28.27 18.71
CA ILE A 464 19.60 28.69 17.51
C ILE A 464 18.12 28.32 17.61
N VAL A 465 17.28 28.98 16.79
CA VAL A 465 15.86 28.66 16.66
C VAL A 465 15.62 27.82 15.42
N SER A 466 16.23 28.21 14.29
CA SER A 466 16.23 27.42 13.06
C SER A 466 17.53 26.66 12.91
N ILE A 467 17.45 25.37 12.58
CA ILE A 467 18.64 24.58 12.27
C ILE A 467 19.42 25.15 11.07
N TYR A 468 18.76 25.89 10.18
CA TYR A 468 19.44 26.47 9.02
C TYR A 468 20.37 27.64 9.38
N GLU A 469 20.25 28.22 10.59
CA GLU A 469 21.25 29.14 11.16
C GLU A 469 22.62 28.47 11.29
N TYR A 470 22.66 27.18 11.63
CA TYR A 470 23.89 26.40 11.66
C TYR A 470 24.53 26.30 10.27
N LEU A 471 23.74 26.13 9.21
CA LEU A 471 24.27 26.12 7.84
C LEU A 471 24.81 27.48 7.40
N GLU A 472 24.27 28.59 7.89
CA GLU A 472 24.86 29.91 7.65
C GLU A 472 26.21 30.07 8.35
N ALA A 473 26.29 29.68 9.62
CA ALA A 473 27.55 29.69 10.36
C ALA A 473 28.59 28.83 9.61
N ARG A 474 28.19 27.65 9.13
CA ARG A 474 29.09 26.69 8.49
C ARG A 474 29.49 27.03 7.04
N PHE A 475 28.55 27.45 6.22
CA PHE A 475 28.73 27.63 4.78
C PHE A 475 28.40 29.05 4.32
N GLY A 476 27.32 29.63 4.85
CA GLY A 476 26.93 31.02 4.60
C GLY A 476 25.45 31.16 4.25
N LYS A 477 25.01 32.42 4.14
CA LYS A 477 23.60 32.78 3.97
C LYS A 477 22.91 32.08 2.80
N GLY A 478 23.61 31.88 1.67
CA GLY A 478 23.05 31.18 0.51
C GLY A 478 22.61 29.75 0.81
N ILE A 479 23.43 28.97 1.53
CA ILE A 479 23.10 27.60 1.92
C ILE A 479 21.99 27.57 2.98
N ARG A 480 21.95 28.54 3.89
CA ARG A 480 20.84 28.70 4.85
C ARG A 480 19.51 28.88 4.13
N LEU A 481 19.42 29.82 3.18
CA LEU A 481 18.18 30.10 2.46
C LEU A 481 17.77 28.93 1.56
N LEU A 482 18.72 28.25 0.91
CA LEU A 482 18.46 27.03 0.13
C LEU A 482 17.94 25.90 1.04
N GLY A 483 18.62 25.69 2.17
CA GLY A 483 18.26 24.76 3.23
C GLY A 483 16.82 24.93 3.70
N ALA A 484 16.53 26.15 4.15
CA ALA A 484 15.23 26.59 4.63
C ALA A 484 14.14 26.47 3.56
N GLY A 485 14.43 26.89 2.32
CA GLY A 485 13.46 26.86 1.22
C GLY A 485 13.05 25.44 0.83
N LEU A 486 14.01 24.53 0.70
CA LEU A 486 13.72 23.12 0.40
C LEU A 486 12.96 22.45 1.55
N TYR A 487 13.24 22.81 2.80
CA TYR A 487 12.42 22.35 3.93
C TYR A 487 10.97 22.84 3.83
N VAL A 488 10.75 24.14 3.60
CA VAL A 488 9.39 24.69 3.44
C VAL A 488 8.64 23.99 2.31
N VAL A 489 9.28 23.80 1.15
CA VAL A 489 8.67 23.11 -0.01
C VAL A 489 8.36 21.65 0.33
N SER A 490 9.29 20.91 0.92
CA SER A 490 9.07 19.50 1.26
C SER A 490 7.95 19.29 2.28
N GLN A 491 7.81 20.21 3.24
CA GLN A 491 6.72 20.16 4.22
C GLN A 491 5.37 20.47 3.57
N VAL A 492 5.26 21.60 2.86
CA VAL A 492 3.98 22.09 2.33
C VAL A 492 3.52 21.29 1.10
N ALA A 493 4.38 21.17 0.08
CA ALA A 493 4.02 20.50 -1.17
C ALA A 493 4.08 18.97 -1.06
N GLY A 494 4.83 18.46 -0.08
CA GLY A 494 4.99 17.04 0.16
C GLY A 494 4.17 16.53 1.33
N ARG A 495 4.69 16.75 2.55
CA ARG A 495 4.27 16.00 3.75
C ARG A 495 2.85 16.32 4.16
N MET A 496 2.48 17.60 4.21
CA MET A 496 1.19 18.05 4.75
C MET A 496 0.00 17.49 3.95
N GLY A 497 0.11 17.38 2.63
CA GLY A 497 -0.96 16.82 1.79
C GLY A 497 -1.28 15.35 2.14
N VAL A 498 -0.24 14.52 2.26
CA VAL A 498 -0.41 13.08 2.60
C VAL A 498 -0.88 12.90 4.04
N VAL A 499 -0.28 13.64 4.98
CA VAL A 499 -0.59 13.56 6.40
C VAL A 499 -2.05 13.90 6.69
N VAL A 500 -2.66 14.81 5.93
CA VAL A 500 -4.08 15.16 6.07
C VAL A 500 -4.99 14.20 5.30
N LEU A 501 -4.57 13.75 4.12
CA LEU A 501 -5.36 12.88 3.26
C LEU A 501 -5.62 11.50 3.87
N LEU A 502 -4.58 10.79 4.34
CA LEU A 502 -4.74 9.40 4.81
C LEU A 502 -5.76 9.26 5.96
N PRO A 503 -5.70 10.08 7.04
CA PRO A 503 -6.73 10.15 8.09
C PRO A 503 -8.11 10.47 7.56
N ALA A 504 -8.21 11.40 6.62
CA ALA A 504 -9.48 11.79 6.05
C ALA A 504 -10.09 10.64 5.25
N LEU A 505 -9.29 9.83 4.56
CA LEU A 505 -9.73 8.61 3.89
C LEU A 505 -10.23 7.56 4.89
N ALA A 506 -9.52 7.33 6.00
CA ALA A 506 -10.03 6.42 7.02
C ALA A 506 -11.31 6.95 7.65
N LEU A 507 -11.35 8.22 8.05
CA LEU A 507 -12.54 8.84 8.62
C LEU A 507 -13.72 8.74 7.64
N SER A 508 -13.49 9.04 6.37
CA SER A 508 -14.49 8.89 5.30
C SER A 508 -14.98 7.45 5.18
N SER A 509 -14.07 6.46 5.20
CA SER A 509 -14.43 5.05 5.09
C SER A 509 -15.26 4.52 6.27
N VAL A 510 -15.06 5.05 7.48
CA VAL A 510 -15.77 4.58 8.69
C VAL A 510 -17.03 5.39 9.00
N SER A 511 -17.10 6.65 8.53
CA SER A 511 -18.24 7.54 8.80
C SER A 511 -19.21 7.68 7.62
N GLY A 512 -18.78 7.33 6.40
CA GLY A 512 -19.50 7.63 5.16
C GLY A 512 -19.47 9.12 4.76
N ILE A 513 -18.81 9.97 5.54
CA ILE A 513 -18.67 11.40 5.22
C ILE A 513 -17.75 11.55 4.02
N ASN A 514 -18.08 12.48 3.12
CA ASN A 514 -17.24 12.77 1.97
C ASN A 514 -15.81 13.15 2.39
N VAL A 515 -14.80 12.52 1.74
CA VAL A 515 -13.38 12.71 2.07
C VAL A 515 -12.94 14.18 2.08
N TYR A 516 -13.45 15.01 1.18
CA TYR A 516 -13.12 16.43 1.11
C TYR A 516 -13.59 17.20 2.36
N VAL A 517 -14.75 16.82 2.91
CA VAL A 517 -15.25 17.38 4.18
C VAL A 517 -14.37 16.93 5.34
N CYS A 518 -13.97 15.67 5.39
CA CYS A 518 -13.06 15.15 6.41
C CYS A 518 -11.70 15.87 6.40
N ILE A 519 -11.15 16.17 5.21
CA ILE A 519 -9.92 16.97 5.03
C ILE A 519 -10.09 18.36 5.65
N ILE A 520 -11.15 19.08 5.25
CA ILE A 520 -11.39 20.46 5.69
C ILE A 520 -11.58 20.52 7.21
N VAL A 521 -12.44 19.67 7.78
CA VAL A 521 -12.74 19.69 9.22
C VAL A 521 -11.48 19.40 10.05
N THR A 522 -10.74 18.35 9.68
CA THR A 522 -9.53 17.93 10.41
C THR A 522 -8.44 19.00 10.32
N GLY A 523 -8.21 19.54 9.12
CA GLY A 523 -7.22 20.59 8.91
C GLY A 523 -7.58 21.92 9.60
N MET A 524 -8.85 22.31 9.61
CA MET A 524 -9.32 23.52 10.29
C MET A 524 -9.17 23.43 11.80
N VAL A 525 -9.52 22.30 12.41
CA VAL A 525 -9.34 22.07 13.86
C VAL A 525 -7.87 22.16 14.24
N ALA A 526 -7.01 21.44 13.52
CA ALA A 526 -5.56 21.47 13.74
C ALA A 526 -5.01 22.90 13.63
N MET A 527 -5.29 23.58 12.51
CA MET A 527 -4.84 24.94 12.27
C MET A 527 -5.26 25.90 13.37
N PHE A 528 -6.50 25.80 13.88
CA PHE A 528 -7.02 26.70 14.90
C PHE A 528 -6.20 26.64 16.19
N TYR A 529 -5.99 25.44 16.77
CA TYR A 529 -5.27 25.34 18.03
C TYR A 529 -3.75 25.59 17.87
N THR A 530 -3.15 25.25 16.73
CA THR A 530 -1.72 25.51 16.45
C THR A 530 -1.43 26.99 16.31
N THR A 531 -2.30 27.74 15.61
CA THR A 531 -2.08 29.17 15.35
C THR A 531 -2.04 29.98 16.64
N LEU A 532 -2.85 29.61 17.63
CA LEU A 532 -2.96 30.36 18.87
C LEU A 532 -1.85 30.03 19.87
N GLY A 533 -1.50 28.75 20.00
CA GLY A 533 -0.76 28.25 21.16
C GLY A 533 0.76 28.06 21.02
N GLY A 534 1.32 28.22 19.81
CA GLY A 534 2.77 28.08 19.58
C GLY A 534 3.31 26.67 19.91
N ILE A 535 4.65 26.54 20.00
CA ILE A 535 5.28 25.24 20.24
C ILE A 535 4.89 24.62 21.59
N SER A 536 4.64 25.45 22.62
CA SER A 536 4.20 24.97 23.93
C SER A 536 2.87 24.20 23.82
N SER A 537 1.91 24.76 23.09
CA SER A 537 0.64 24.08 22.84
C SER A 537 0.85 22.79 22.06
N VAL A 538 1.62 22.84 20.98
CA VAL A 538 1.91 21.67 20.13
C VAL A 538 2.48 20.52 20.96
N ILE A 539 3.47 20.80 21.80
CA ILE A 539 4.11 19.77 22.63
C ILE A 539 3.12 19.12 23.61
N TRP A 540 2.25 19.91 24.25
CA TRP A 540 1.30 19.36 25.21
C TRP A 540 0.08 18.70 24.57
N SER A 541 -0.38 19.17 23.40
CA SER A 541 -1.37 18.44 22.61
C SER A 541 -0.82 17.10 22.14
N ASP A 542 0.43 17.08 21.68
CA ASP A 542 1.11 15.86 21.24
C ASP A 542 1.20 14.80 22.35
N VAL A 543 1.49 15.20 23.60
CA VAL A 543 1.54 14.27 24.73
C VAL A 543 0.20 13.57 24.94
N VAL A 544 -0.90 14.33 24.85
CA VAL A 544 -2.26 13.77 24.96
C VAL A 544 -2.57 12.88 23.75
N GLN A 545 -2.28 13.36 22.55
CA GLN A 545 -2.51 12.66 21.29
C GLN A 545 -1.74 11.33 21.22
N PHE A 546 -0.47 11.31 21.60
CA PHE A 546 0.35 10.09 21.68
C PHE A 546 -0.24 9.06 22.65
N GLY A 547 -0.72 9.50 23.82
CA GLY A 547 -1.40 8.62 24.76
C GLY A 547 -2.66 7.98 24.17
N ILE A 548 -3.46 8.74 23.44
CA ILE A 548 -4.66 8.24 22.77
C ILE A 548 -4.30 7.27 21.63
N MET A 549 -3.30 7.59 20.82
CA MET A 549 -2.80 6.72 19.75
C MET A 549 -2.34 5.36 20.28
N LEU A 550 -1.43 5.37 21.27
CA LEU A 550 -0.88 4.16 21.87
C LEU A 550 -1.97 3.36 22.60
N GLY A 551 -2.85 4.04 23.35
CA GLY A 551 -3.97 3.41 24.03
C GLY A 551 -4.95 2.75 23.06
N GLY A 552 -5.33 3.45 21.98
CA GLY A 552 -6.22 2.92 20.94
C GLY A 552 -5.63 1.71 20.22
N ALA A 553 -4.33 1.73 19.93
CA ALA A 553 -3.61 0.60 19.36
C ALA A 553 -3.64 -0.65 20.24
N ILE A 554 -3.26 -0.50 21.52
CA ILE A 554 -3.24 -1.59 22.50
C ILE A 554 -4.66 -2.13 22.72
N LEU A 555 -5.64 -1.23 22.84
CA LEU A 555 -7.05 -1.60 22.95
C LEU A 555 -7.50 -2.43 21.75
N CYS A 556 -7.11 -2.05 20.53
CA CYS A 556 -7.46 -2.80 19.33
C CYS A 556 -6.89 -4.22 19.36
N VAL A 557 -5.62 -4.39 19.72
CA VAL A 557 -5.00 -5.73 19.85
C VAL A 557 -5.74 -6.55 20.89
N PHE A 558 -6.04 -5.97 22.05
CA PHE A 558 -6.78 -6.65 23.10
C PHE A 558 -8.18 -7.10 22.64
N LEU A 559 -8.92 -6.23 21.95
CA LEU A 559 -10.25 -6.55 21.44
C LEU A 559 -10.21 -7.65 20.38
N ILE A 560 -9.23 -7.62 19.46
CA ILE A 560 -9.05 -8.69 18.47
C ILE A 560 -8.78 -10.03 19.16
N LEU A 561 -7.80 -10.06 20.07
CA LEU A 561 -7.44 -11.28 20.80
C LEU A 561 -8.60 -11.83 21.65
N SER A 562 -9.47 -10.96 22.18
CA SER A 562 -10.64 -11.37 22.95
C SER A 562 -11.75 -12.03 22.11
N ARG A 563 -11.70 -11.90 20.78
CA ARG A 563 -12.70 -12.42 19.84
C ARG A 563 -12.25 -13.64 19.05
N ILE A 564 -10.96 -13.96 19.10
CA ILE A 564 -10.41 -15.15 18.44
C ILE A 564 -10.51 -16.31 19.43
N ASP A 565 -11.06 -17.44 19.00
CA ASP A 565 -11.09 -18.66 19.81
C ASP A 565 -9.65 -19.12 20.12
N GLY A 566 -9.35 -19.33 21.39
CA GLY A 566 -7.99 -19.58 21.91
C GLY A 566 -7.16 -18.32 22.16
N GLY A 567 -7.61 -17.15 21.72
CA GLY A 567 -7.01 -15.85 22.00
C GLY A 567 -5.52 -15.77 21.66
N LEU A 568 -4.68 -15.58 22.68
CA LEU A 568 -3.24 -15.41 22.50
C LEU A 568 -2.55 -16.68 21.96
N SER A 569 -3.00 -17.89 22.33
CA SER A 569 -2.35 -19.13 21.85
C SER A 569 -2.52 -19.28 20.34
N THR A 570 -3.76 -19.14 19.86
CA THR A 570 -4.08 -19.21 18.43
C THR A 570 -3.42 -18.07 17.67
N PHE A 571 -3.33 -16.88 18.25
CA PHE A 571 -2.58 -15.77 17.66
C PHE A 571 -1.10 -16.12 17.44
N LEU A 572 -0.42 -16.69 18.44
CA LEU A 572 0.99 -17.05 18.33
C LEU A 572 1.22 -18.20 17.35
N GLU A 573 0.37 -19.22 17.38
CA GLU A 573 0.42 -20.37 16.47
C GLU A 573 0.26 -19.92 15.01
N VAL A 574 -0.88 -19.31 14.67
CA VAL A 574 -1.18 -18.88 13.29
C VAL A 574 -0.18 -17.85 12.77
N SER A 575 0.25 -16.89 13.59
CA SER A 575 1.22 -15.89 13.16
C SER A 575 2.61 -16.48 12.92
N THR A 576 2.97 -17.55 13.62
CA THR A 576 4.24 -18.26 13.44
C THR A 576 4.20 -19.14 12.20
N ASP A 577 3.12 -19.88 11.99
CA ASP A 577 2.93 -20.75 10.82
C ASP A 577 2.99 -19.96 9.50
N TYR A 578 2.47 -18.73 9.51
CA TYR A 578 2.50 -17.81 8.37
C TYR A 578 3.72 -16.87 8.36
N ASN A 579 4.74 -17.14 9.18
CA ASN A 579 6.02 -16.41 9.25
C ASN A 579 5.88 -14.89 9.40
N LYS A 580 4.87 -14.43 10.16
CA LYS A 580 4.59 -12.99 10.36
C LYS A 580 5.65 -12.29 11.21
N TRP A 581 6.47 -13.05 11.92
CA TRP A 581 7.54 -12.58 12.81
C TRP A 581 8.91 -12.43 12.15
N GLN A 582 9.01 -12.59 10.82
CA GLN A 582 10.28 -12.40 10.14
C GLN A 582 10.80 -10.97 10.32
N VAL A 583 11.88 -10.81 11.11
CA VAL A 583 12.51 -9.51 11.41
C VAL A 583 13.54 -9.11 10.35
N PHE A 584 14.30 -10.10 9.87
CA PHE A 584 15.45 -9.89 8.99
C PHE A 584 15.31 -10.67 7.69
N ASN A 585 15.74 -10.06 6.59
CA ASN A 585 15.93 -10.71 5.31
C ASN A 585 17.36 -10.44 4.83
N PHE A 586 18.21 -11.47 4.78
CA PHE A 586 19.63 -11.36 4.41
C PHE A 586 19.91 -11.59 2.91
N SER A 587 18.86 -11.60 2.08
CA SER A 587 19.01 -11.68 0.62
C SER A 587 19.89 -10.55 0.05
N LEU A 588 20.47 -10.78 -1.13
CA LEU A 588 21.21 -9.79 -1.92
C LEU A 588 20.38 -9.18 -3.06
N ASP A 589 19.08 -9.47 -3.08
CA ASP A 589 18.14 -8.87 -4.02
C ASP A 589 17.68 -7.49 -3.52
N PHE A 590 18.20 -6.43 -4.14
CA PHE A 590 17.92 -5.04 -3.78
C PHE A 590 16.52 -4.56 -4.14
N THR A 591 15.67 -5.41 -4.73
CA THR A 591 14.24 -5.12 -4.90
C THR A 591 13.43 -5.41 -3.61
N LEU A 592 14.00 -6.20 -2.69
CA LEU A 592 13.41 -6.61 -1.42
C LEU A 592 13.80 -5.70 -0.24
N PRO A 593 13.00 -5.66 0.86
CA PRO A 593 13.36 -4.97 2.09
C PRO A 593 14.42 -5.75 2.89
N ILE A 594 15.66 -5.77 2.40
CA ILE A 594 16.75 -6.56 2.98
C ILE A 594 17.43 -5.83 4.15
N PHE A 595 18.04 -6.60 5.05
CA PHE A 595 18.80 -6.15 6.21
C PHE A 595 19.87 -5.12 5.84
N TRP A 596 20.56 -5.32 4.70
CA TRP A 596 21.62 -4.42 4.25
C TRP A 596 21.12 -3.01 3.93
N ILE A 597 19.92 -2.87 3.36
CA ILE A 597 19.31 -1.55 3.11
C ILE A 597 19.02 -0.86 4.44
N LEU A 598 18.45 -1.59 5.41
CA LEU A 598 18.11 -1.07 6.74
C LEU A 598 19.36 -0.68 7.55
N LEU A 599 20.44 -1.45 7.43
CA LEU A 599 21.74 -1.12 8.03
C LEU A 599 22.33 0.16 7.41
N LEU A 600 22.30 0.29 6.09
CA LEU A 600 22.79 1.48 5.40
C LEU A 600 21.93 2.73 5.66
N MET A 601 20.66 2.56 6.03
CA MET A 601 19.77 3.65 6.45
C MET A 601 20.13 4.24 7.82
N ALA A 602 20.88 3.53 8.67
CA ALA A 602 21.27 4.03 9.98
C ALA A 602 22.01 5.39 9.92
N PRO A 603 23.13 5.56 9.19
CA PRO A 603 23.80 6.85 9.09
C PRO A 603 22.91 7.93 8.45
N VAL A 604 22.10 7.59 7.44
CA VAL A 604 21.16 8.53 6.81
C VAL A 604 20.19 9.09 7.86
N THR A 605 19.61 8.23 8.70
CA THR A 605 18.63 8.60 9.72
C THR A 605 19.21 9.55 10.77
N ALA A 606 20.48 9.35 11.19
CA ALA A 606 21.13 10.22 12.17
C ALA A 606 21.19 11.67 11.69
N PHE A 607 21.62 11.88 10.44
CA PHE A 607 21.78 13.22 9.88
C PHE A 607 20.47 13.81 9.34
N MET A 608 19.55 12.96 8.89
CA MET A 608 18.21 13.38 8.49
C MET A 608 17.45 14.02 9.66
N SER A 609 17.55 13.42 10.86
CA SER A 609 16.92 13.95 12.07
C SER A 609 17.40 15.37 12.40
N ILE A 610 18.65 15.70 12.11
CA ILE A 610 19.19 17.05 12.32
C ILE A 610 18.62 18.02 11.31
N GLY A 611 18.54 17.62 10.04
CA GLY A 611 17.97 18.46 9.00
C GLY A 611 16.47 18.75 9.15
N ASP A 612 15.77 18.04 10.05
CA ASP A 612 14.36 18.26 10.33
C ASP A 612 14.15 19.31 11.43
N GLN A 613 13.70 20.49 11.02
CA GLN A 613 13.37 21.57 11.93
C GLN A 613 12.34 21.16 12.99
N ALA A 614 11.32 20.36 12.66
CA ALA A 614 10.27 20.02 13.62
C ALA A 614 10.84 19.20 14.79
N PHE A 615 11.84 18.36 14.51
CA PHE A 615 12.57 17.61 15.53
C PHE A 615 13.51 18.54 16.31
N ILE A 616 14.41 19.27 15.64
CA ILE A 616 15.40 20.14 16.30
C ILE A 616 14.75 21.23 17.14
N GLN A 617 13.59 21.74 16.73
CA GLN A 617 12.86 22.76 17.47
C GLN A 617 12.46 22.27 18.86
N ARG A 618 11.96 21.02 18.99
CA ARG A 618 11.62 20.41 20.28
C ARG A 618 12.84 20.19 21.16
N ILE A 619 13.93 19.73 20.55
CA ILE A 619 15.21 19.57 21.23
C ILE A 619 15.76 20.93 21.69
N SER A 620 15.43 22.02 21.00
CA SER A 620 15.80 23.38 21.37
C SER A 620 14.88 24.00 22.42
N SER A 621 13.67 23.46 22.61
CA SER A 621 12.69 23.90 23.63
C SER A 621 13.00 23.43 25.05
N VAL A 622 14.00 22.57 25.27
CA VAL A 622 14.40 22.12 26.60
C VAL A 622 15.53 22.98 27.16
N LYS A 623 15.67 22.97 28.50
CA LYS A 623 16.54 23.89 29.24
C LYS A 623 18.01 23.83 28.86
N ASP A 624 18.57 22.64 28.75
CA ASP A 624 20.02 22.41 28.68
C ASP A 624 20.39 21.24 27.77
N VAL A 625 21.69 21.09 27.49
CA VAL A 625 22.22 20.04 26.62
C VAL A 625 21.88 18.64 27.13
N LYS A 626 22.04 18.35 28.42
CA LYS A 626 21.73 17.00 28.96
C LYS A 626 20.25 16.67 28.80
N SER A 627 19.37 17.66 29.01
CA SER A 627 17.94 17.53 28.73
C SER A 627 17.65 17.25 27.25
N ALA A 628 18.38 17.90 26.33
CA ALA A 628 18.26 17.67 24.88
C ALA A 628 18.73 16.26 24.46
N GLN A 629 19.83 15.77 25.04
CA GLN A 629 20.31 14.41 24.83
C GLN A 629 19.31 13.37 25.35
N LYS A 630 18.77 13.59 26.56
CA LYS A 630 17.69 12.74 27.10
C LYS A 630 16.47 12.76 26.22
N ALA A 631 16.01 13.95 25.78
CA ALA A 631 14.86 14.06 24.89
C ALA A 631 15.05 13.27 23.59
N THR A 632 16.26 13.33 23.01
CA THR A 632 16.62 12.58 21.79
C THR A 632 16.60 11.06 22.01
N LEU A 633 17.19 10.57 23.11
CA LEU A 633 17.19 9.13 23.42
C LEU A 633 15.79 8.61 23.73
N TRP A 634 15.04 9.35 24.55
CA TRP A 634 13.70 8.95 24.98
C TRP A 634 12.66 9.07 23.87
N ASN A 635 12.87 9.94 22.88
CA ASN A 635 12.08 9.96 21.65
C ASN A 635 12.04 8.57 21.01
N TYR A 636 13.22 7.96 20.81
CA TYR A 636 13.31 6.61 20.27
C TYR A 636 12.70 5.55 21.19
N LEU A 637 12.93 5.65 22.51
CA LEU A 637 12.34 4.69 23.45
C LEU A 637 10.81 4.73 23.46
N TRP A 638 10.20 5.91 23.29
CA TRP A 638 8.75 6.05 23.11
C TRP A 638 8.27 5.58 21.73
N ALA A 639 9.13 5.58 20.72
CA ALA A 639 8.81 5.01 19.41
C ALA A 639 8.53 3.51 19.47
N LEU A 640 9.25 2.78 20.32
CA LEU A 640 9.18 1.31 20.42
C LEU A 640 7.77 0.80 20.78
N PRO A 641 7.13 1.23 21.89
CA PRO A 641 5.81 0.71 22.24
C PRO A 641 4.76 1.02 21.18
N LEU A 642 4.82 2.20 20.55
CA LEU A 642 3.88 2.55 19.49
C LEU A 642 4.10 1.68 18.24
N GLN A 643 5.34 1.53 17.78
CA GLN A 643 5.65 0.68 16.61
C GLN A 643 5.28 -0.79 16.86
N CYS A 644 5.68 -1.35 18.00
CA CYS A 644 5.31 -2.72 18.39
C CYS A 644 3.79 -2.89 18.43
N SER A 645 3.06 -1.92 18.96
CA SER A 645 1.58 -1.98 18.97
C SER A 645 1.00 -1.99 17.56
N MET A 646 1.53 -1.21 16.61
CA MET A 646 1.07 -1.22 15.21
C MET A 646 1.39 -2.53 14.49
N TRP A 647 2.55 -3.14 14.76
CA TRP A 647 2.88 -4.47 14.23
C TRP A 647 1.91 -5.52 14.78
N LEU A 648 1.67 -5.49 16.09
CA LEU A 648 0.70 -6.37 16.72
C LEU A 648 -0.70 -6.19 16.16
N VAL A 649 -1.15 -4.95 15.88
CA VAL A 649 -2.42 -4.70 15.19
C VAL A 649 -2.42 -5.38 13.82
N GLY A 650 -1.39 -5.20 13.00
CA GLY A 650 -1.31 -5.83 11.68
C GLY A 650 -1.35 -7.37 11.71
N ILE A 651 -0.58 -7.99 12.61
CA ILE A 651 -0.58 -9.44 12.80
C ILE A 651 -1.96 -9.89 13.35
N ALA A 652 -2.54 -9.14 14.29
CA ALA A 652 -3.83 -9.49 14.88
C ALA A 652 -4.95 -9.42 13.85
N LEU A 653 -4.96 -8.40 12.99
CA LEU A 653 -5.89 -8.32 11.85
C LEU A 653 -5.73 -9.50 10.90
N PHE A 654 -4.50 -9.96 10.66
CA PHE A 654 -4.24 -11.13 9.82
C PHE A 654 -4.88 -12.38 10.42
N VAL A 655 -4.61 -12.66 11.69
CA VAL A 655 -5.19 -13.83 12.38
C VAL A 655 -6.71 -13.71 12.46
N PHE A 656 -7.23 -12.52 12.75
CA PHE A 656 -8.67 -12.27 12.83
C PHE A 656 -9.39 -12.54 11.51
N TYR A 657 -8.92 -11.99 10.40
CA TYR A 657 -9.55 -12.19 9.09
C TYR A 657 -9.25 -13.57 8.48
N LYS A 658 -8.22 -14.27 8.96
CA LYS A 658 -8.07 -15.69 8.66
C LYS A 658 -9.17 -16.53 9.30
N HIS A 659 -9.53 -16.20 10.55
CA HIS A 659 -10.58 -16.90 11.30
C HIS A 659 -12.00 -16.47 10.88
N PHE A 660 -12.18 -15.18 10.54
CA PHE A 660 -13.45 -14.58 10.10
C PHE A 660 -13.34 -13.93 8.71
N PRO A 661 -13.06 -14.69 7.66
CA PRO A 661 -12.80 -14.14 6.33
C PRO A 661 -14.00 -13.41 5.70
N MET A 662 -15.24 -13.80 6.04
CA MET A 662 -16.46 -13.14 5.54
C MET A 662 -16.65 -11.72 6.08
N LYS A 663 -15.91 -11.34 7.14
CA LYS A 663 -16.03 -10.02 7.79
C LYS A 663 -15.16 -8.94 7.13
N LEU A 664 -14.41 -9.30 6.08
CA LEU A 664 -13.60 -8.39 5.29
C LEU A 664 -14.33 -8.04 4.00
N ASP A 665 -14.38 -6.75 3.66
CA ASP A 665 -14.98 -6.29 2.42
C ASP A 665 -14.10 -6.69 1.23
N LEU A 666 -14.68 -7.47 0.32
CA LEU A 666 -14.01 -8.01 -0.87
C LEU A 666 -13.54 -6.92 -1.84
N THR A 667 -14.26 -5.80 -1.88
CA THR A 667 -14.10 -4.75 -2.90
C THR A 667 -13.06 -3.68 -2.52
N LYS A 668 -12.77 -3.56 -1.23
CA LYS A 668 -11.93 -2.50 -0.70
C LYS A 668 -10.44 -2.80 -0.83
N ALA A 669 -9.64 -1.74 -0.96
CA ALA A 669 -8.19 -1.82 -0.98
C ALA A 669 -7.63 -2.39 0.33
N THR A 670 -6.55 -3.16 0.24
CA THR A 670 -5.91 -3.80 1.40
C THR A 670 -5.45 -2.78 2.45
N ASP A 671 -5.07 -1.58 2.03
CA ASP A 671 -4.66 -0.48 2.93
C ASP A 671 -5.77 -0.02 3.89
N THR A 672 -7.03 -0.38 3.59
CA THR A 672 -8.19 -0.06 4.44
C THR A 672 -8.55 -1.15 5.44
N VAL A 673 -7.77 -2.25 5.53
CA VAL A 673 -8.05 -3.38 6.43
C VAL A 673 -8.26 -2.96 7.89
N PHE A 674 -7.47 -1.99 8.37
CA PHE A 674 -7.59 -1.51 9.74
C PHE A 674 -8.82 -0.60 9.93
N PRO A 675 -9.06 0.43 9.08
CA PRO A 675 -10.33 1.15 9.08
C PRO A 675 -11.58 0.26 9.00
N GLN A 676 -11.58 -0.77 8.15
CA GLN A 676 -12.68 -1.73 8.03
C GLN A 676 -12.95 -2.47 9.34
N PHE A 677 -11.89 -2.88 10.05
CA PHE A 677 -12.05 -3.50 11.36
C PHE A 677 -12.65 -2.51 12.38
N ILE A 678 -12.22 -1.25 12.37
CA ILE A 678 -12.72 -0.23 13.29
C ILE A 678 -14.23 0.02 13.08
N SER A 679 -14.69 0.14 11.84
CA SER A 679 -16.10 0.42 11.55
C SER A 679 -16.99 -0.80 11.64
N GLY A 680 -16.51 -1.97 11.19
CA GLY A 680 -17.33 -3.17 11.05
C GLY A 680 -17.33 -4.06 12.30
N GLN A 681 -16.26 -4.01 13.10
CA GLN A 681 -16.05 -5.01 14.15
C GLN A 681 -15.99 -4.40 15.55
N MET A 682 -15.59 -3.13 15.74
CA MET A 682 -15.45 -2.59 17.09
C MET A 682 -16.81 -2.19 17.71
N PRO A 683 -16.98 -2.35 19.04
CA PRO A 683 -18.15 -1.82 19.74
C PRO A 683 -18.21 -0.29 19.63
N ALA A 684 -19.44 0.24 19.55
CA ALA A 684 -19.66 1.68 19.58
C ALA A 684 -19.01 2.33 20.82
N GLY A 685 -18.48 3.53 20.65
CA GLY A 685 -17.65 4.24 21.63
C GLY A 685 -16.17 3.86 21.55
N LEU A 686 -15.84 2.57 21.44
CA LEU A 686 -14.46 2.11 21.32
C LEU A 686 -13.92 2.34 19.90
N SER A 687 -14.74 2.15 18.88
CA SER A 687 -14.43 2.55 17.49
C SER A 687 -14.06 4.03 17.44
N GLY A 688 -14.88 4.92 18.04
CA GLY A 688 -14.60 6.35 18.14
C GLY A 688 -13.26 6.68 18.79
N LEU A 689 -12.87 5.98 19.87
CA LEU A 689 -11.55 6.18 20.50
C LEU A 689 -10.38 5.87 19.57
N VAL A 690 -10.47 4.79 18.78
CA VAL A 690 -9.41 4.43 17.82
C VAL A 690 -9.38 5.41 16.65
N VAL A 691 -10.54 5.86 16.16
CA VAL A 691 -10.60 6.91 15.12
C VAL A 691 -9.99 8.22 15.65
N ILE A 692 -10.25 8.59 16.91
CA ILE A 692 -9.57 9.73 17.55
C ILE A 692 -8.06 9.51 17.59
N GLY A 693 -7.58 8.29 17.85
CA GLY A 693 -6.14 7.96 17.76
C GLY A 693 -5.56 8.21 16.37
N ILE A 694 -6.28 7.83 15.31
CA ILE A 694 -5.87 8.11 13.92
C ILE A 694 -5.83 9.63 13.66
N LEU A 695 -6.86 10.36 14.07
CA LEU A 695 -6.92 11.82 13.92
C LEU A 695 -5.83 12.51 14.76
N ALA A 696 -5.55 12.01 15.95
CA ALA A 696 -4.49 12.50 16.82
C ALA A 696 -3.10 12.38 16.18
N ALA A 697 -2.80 11.25 15.53
CA ALA A 697 -1.56 11.05 14.78
C ALA A 697 -1.40 12.05 13.62
N ALA A 698 -2.51 12.33 12.93
CA ALA A 698 -2.57 13.29 11.84
C ALA A 698 -2.34 14.73 12.31
N MET A 699 -3.11 15.13 13.32
CA MET A 699 -3.12 16.48 13.85
C MET A 699 -1.76 16.84 14.44
N SER A 700 -1.11 15.92 15.18
CA SER A 700 0.27 16.04 15.71
C SER A 700 1.34 16.21 14.63
N SER A 701 1.14 15.62 13.45
CA SER A 701 2.06 15.80 12.33
C SER A 701 1.81 17.11 11.60
N LEU A 702 0.54 17.50 11.45
CA LEU A 702 0.13 18.71 10.75
C LEU A 702 0.50 19.96 11.55
N ASP A 703 0.21 20.00 12.86
CA ASP A 703 0.52 21.14 13.73
C ASP A 703 2.03 21.41 13.81
N SER A 704 2.82 20.36 13.86
CA SER A 704 4.28 20.40 13.88
C SER A 704 4.84 20.93 12.57
N SER A 705 4.28 20.50 11.44
CA SER A 705 4.67 20.99 10.11
C SER A 705 4.31 22.47 9.95
N MET A 706 3.11 22.88 10.35
CA MET A 706 2.70 24.29 10.29
C MET A 706 3.58 25.16 11.19
N ASN A 707 3.87 24.70 12.42
CA ASN A 707 4.69 25.44 13.38
C ASN A 707 6.16 25.53 12.93
N SER A 708 6.75 24.44 12.44
CA SER A 708 8.15 24.42 12.01
C SER A 708 8.36 25.25 10.74
N VAL A 709 7.45 25.16 9.77
CA VAL A 709 7.48 25.98 8.56
C VAL A 709 7.30 27.45 8.90
N SER A 710 6.34 27.80 9.77
CA SER A 710 6.18 29.16 10.25
C SER A 710 7.47 29.68 10.90
N THR A 711 8.09 28.87 11.77
CA THR A 711 9.35 29.19 12.43
C THR A 711 10.46 29.49 11.41
N VAL A 712 10.66 28.61 10.43
CA VAL A 712 11.65 28.76 9.35
C VAL A 712 11.39 30.01 8.52
N ILE A 713 10.14 30.26 8.14
CA ILE A 713 9.79 31.44 7.34
C ILE A 713 10.09 32.72 8.12
N ILE A 714 9.80 32.77 9.42
CA ILE A 714 10.07 33.97 10.21
C ILE A 714 11.56 34.17 10.47
N THR A 715 12.27 33.12 10.90
CA THR A 715 13.68 33.22 11.29
C THR A 715 14.61 33.35 10.09
N ASP A 716 14.39 32.56 9.04
CA ASP A 716 15.32 32.45 7.91
C ASP A 716 15.00 33.44 6.78
N PHE A 717 13.73 33.84 6.60
CA PHE A 717 13.33 34.75 5.53
C PHE A 717 12.87 36.11 6.05
N TYR A 718 11.83 36.16 6.88
CA TYR A 718 11.21 37.43 7.30
C TYR A 718 12.18 38.35 8.06
N ARG A 719 12.89 37.82 9.06
CA ARG A 719 13.91 38.59 9.80
C ARG A 719 15.10 39.01 8.94
N ASN A 720 15.41 38.23 7.89
CA ASN A 720 16.52 38.50 6.99
C ASN A 720 16.19 39.52 5.89
N PHE A 721 14.92 39.73 5.57
CA PHE A 721 14.47 40.65 4.51
C PHE A 721 13.75 41.90 5.03
N LYS A 722 13.03 41.81 6.16
CA LYS A 722 12.41 42.98 6.78
C LYS A 722 13.45 43.75 7.59
N LYS A 723 13.52 45.07 7.38
CA LYS A 723 14.35 45.97 8.21
C LYS A 723 13.72 46.13 9.59
N ASN A 724 14.48 45.85 10.65
CA ASN A 724 14.12 46.05 12.06
C ASN A 724 12.70 45.55 12.46
N PRO A 725 12.36 44.26 12.24
CA PRO A 725 11.08 43.71 12.66
C PRO A 725 10.96 43.73 14.19
N THR A 726 9.82 44.19 14.71
CA THR A 726 9.53 44.06 16.15
C THR A 726 9.14 42.63 16.51
N GLU A 727 9.25 42.26 17.79
CA GLU A 727 8.79 40.94 18.26
C GLU A 727 7.28 40.74 18.06
N GLY A 728 6.49 41.81 18.21
CA GLY A 728 5.06 41.78 17.90
C GLY A 728 4.77 41.54 16.41
N ASP A 729 5.58 42.11 15.52
CA ASP A 729 5.48 41.85 14.07
C ASP A 729 5.85 40.40 13.74
N CYS A 730 6.91 39.88 14.35
CA CYS A 730 7.34 38.49 14.16
C CYS A 730 6.25 37.52 14.61
N LEU A 731 5.63 37.77 15.77
CA LEU A 731 4.55 36.95 16.30
C LEU A 731 3.29 37.00 15.42
N LYS A 732 2.89 38.20 14.96
CA LYS A 732 1.76 38.35 14.02
C LYS A 732 2.02 37.62 12.71
N MET A 733 3.22 37.77 12.15
CA MET A 733 3.60 37.11 10.91
C MET A 733 3.69 35.59 11.10
N ALA A 734 4.21 35.11 12.24
CA ALA A 734 4.26 33.68 12.55
C ALA A 734 2.86 33.06 12.53
N ARG A 735 1.89 33.70 13.19
CA ARG A 735 0.49 33.25 13.20
C ARG A 735 -0.11 33.25 11.80
N LEU A 736 0.11 34.32 11.03
CA LEU A 736 -0.35 34.40 9.65
C LEU A 736 0.25 33.27 8.78
N MET A 737 1.55 33.00 8.92
CA MET A 737 2.20 31.94 8.17
C MET A 737 1.73 30.55 8.58
N THR A 738 1.40 30.31 9.85
CA THR A 738 0.77 29.06 10.30
C THR A 738 -0.59 28.84 9.61
N VAL A 739 -1.40 29.89 9.46
CA VAL A 739 -2.69 29.82 8.75
C VAL A 739 -2.47 29.55 7.25
N ILE A 740 -1.58 30.30 6.61
CA ILE A 740 -1.29 30.14 5.17
C ILE A 740 -0.78 28.73 4.87
N THR A 741 0.17 28.22 5.67
CA THR A 741 0.72 26.87 5.46
C THR A 741 -0.33 25.80 5.70
N GLY A 742 -1.18 25.95 6.71
CA GLY A 742 -2.30 25.03 6.94
C GLY A 742 -3.30 25.01 5.77
N LEU A 743 -3.65 26.17 5.21
CA LEU A 743 -4.50 26.27 4.02
C LEU A 743 -3.85 25.60 2.80
N LEU A 744 -2.55 25.84 2.57
CA LEU A 744 -1.81 25.20 1.49
C LEU A 744 -1.71 23.68 1.67
N GLY A 745 -1.50 23.19 2.89
CA GLY A 745 -1.47 21.76 3.20
C GLY A 745 -2.81 21.08 2.95
N MET A 746 -3.93 21.71 3.31
CA MET A 746 -5.26 21.23 2.96
C MET A 746 -5.49 21.25 1.44
N GLY A 747 -5.07 22.31 0.75
CA GLY A 747 -5.12 22.38 -0.71
C GLY A 747 -4.32 21.26 -1.38
N ALA A 748 -3.12 20.95 -0.87
CA ALA A 748 -2.31 19.83 -1.34
C ALA A 748 -3.01 18.48 -1.08
N ALA A 749 -3.67 18.30 0.07
CA ALA A 749 -4.42 17.09 0.37
C ALA A 749 -5.61 16.89 -0.60
N ILE A 750 -6.36 17.95 -0.91
CA ILE A 750 -7.45 17.95 -1.89
C ILE A 750 -6.92 17.61 -3.29
N LEU A 751 -5.79 18.22 -3.68
CA LEU A 751 -5.16 17.92 -4.97
C LEU A 751 -4.76 16.43 -5.06
N ILE A 752 -4.06 15.90 -4.06
CA ILE A 752 -3.66 14.49 -4.04
C ILE A 752 -4.89 13.56 -4.05
N ALA A 753 -5.95 13.89 -3.32
CA ALA A 753 -7.20 13.14 -3.33
C ALA A 753 -7.81 13.07 -4.75
N SER A 754 -7.71 14.16 -5.52
CA SER A 754 -8.24 14.22 -6.89
C SER A 754 -7.42 13.46 -7.94
N LEU A 755 -6.18 13.07 -7.62
CA LEU A 755 -5.26 12.43 -8.57
C LEU A 755 -5.40 10.90 -8.66
N ASN A 756 -6.30 10.28 -7.90
CA ASN A 756 -6.57 8.82 -7.91
C ASN A 756 -5.29 7.95 -7.92
N LEU A 757 -4.29 8.33 -7.12
CA LEU A 757 -2.99 7.65 -7.08
C LEU A 757 -3.12 6.25 -6.47
N ALA A 758 -2.51 5.25 -7.11
CA ALA A 758 -2.52 3.85 -6.64
C ALA A 758 -1.94 3.67 -5.23
N SER A 759 -0.92 4.47 -4.86
CA SER A 759 -0.43 4.59 -3.49
C SER A 759 0.10 6.00 -3.24
N ALA A 760 -0.59 6.75 -2.37
CA ALA A 760 -0.19 8.09 -1.97
C ALA A 760 1.18 8.07 -1.25
N GLN A 761 1.43 7.05 -0.42
CA GLN A 761 2.67 6.92 0.35
C GLN A 761 3.89 6.64 -0.53
N GLU A 762 3.76 5.73 -1.51
CA GLU A 762 4.87 5.41 -2.40
C GLU A 762 5.23 6.61 -3.28
N THR A 763 4.22 7.25 -3.88
CA THR A 763 4.40 8.45 -4.71
C THR A 763 5.09 9.56 -3.91
N PHE A 764 4.66 9.76 -2.66
CA PHE A 764 5.27 10.72 -1.75
C PHE A 764 6.73 10.38 -1.43
N SER A 765 7.04 9.15 -1.06
CA SER A 765 8.41 8.72 -0.75
C SER A 765 9.36 8.92 -1.96
N ARG A 766 8.88 8.62 -3.18
CA ARG A 766 9.64 8.86 -4.41
C ARG A 766 9.92 10.34 -4.61
N LEU A 767 8.90 11.20 -4.46
CA LEU A 767 9.01 12.65 -4.58
C LEU A 767 9.93 13.26 -3.51
N MET A 768 9.78 12.86 -2.24
CA MET A 768 10.61 13.36 -1.15
C MET A 768 12.07 12.95 -1.30
N SER A 769 12.33 11.73 -1.79
CA SER A 769 13.69 11.27 -2.06
C SER A 769 14.40 12.17 -3.10
N LEU A 770 13.66 12.73 -4.06
CA LEU A 770 14.21 13.70 -5.01
C LEU A 770 14.47 15.07 -4.37
N ILE A 771 13.52 15.60 -3.60
CA ILE A 771 13.61 16.97 -3.06
C ILE A 771 14.62 17.07 -1.90
N ILE A 772 14.59 16.12 -0.97
CA ILE A 772 15.35 16.17 0.29
C ILE A 772 16.23 14.94 0.54
N GLY A 773 16.29 13.95 -0.36
CA GLY A 773 17.10 12.74 -0.14
C GLY A 773 18.59 13.03 0.10
N ALA A 774 19.11 14.11 -0.50
CA ALA A 774 20.51 14.53 -0.36
C ALA A 774 20.78 15.42 0.87
N PHE A 775 19.74 15.92 1.56
CA PHE A 775 19.91 16.83 2.71
C PHE A 775 20.77 16.27 3.84
N PRO A 776 20.62 15.01 4.24
CA PRO A 776 21.41 14.43 5.31
C PRO A 776 22.91 14.55 5.00
N ALA A 777 23.30 14.42 3.73
CA ALA A 777 24.70 14.53 3.31
C ALA A 777 25.27 15.94 3.55
N VAL A 778 24.49 17.00 3.34
CA VAL A 778 24.95 18.38 3.61
C VAL A 778 25.25 18.57 5.10
N PHE A 779 24.39 18.05 5.98
CA PHE A 779 24.62 18.10 7.43
C PHE A 779 25.79 17.22 7.86
N THR A 780 25.98 16.05 7.25
CA THR A 780 27.17 15.22 7.49
C THR A 780 28.45 15.94 7.08
N LEU A 781 28.49 16.55 5.89
CA LEU A 781 29.63 17.34 5.43
C LEU A 781 29.91 18.53 6.37
N ALA A 782 28.85 19.18 6.86
CA ALA A 782 28.93 20.28 7.80
C ALA A 782 29.56 19.88 9.14
N LEU A 783 29.04 18.80 9.74
CA LEU A 783 29.36 18.38 11.11
C LEU A 783 30.64 17.55 11.20
N LEU A 784 30.93 16.71 10.20
CA LEU A 784 32.01 15.74 10.24
C LEU A 784 33.24 16.13 9.41
N THR A 785 33.22 17.23 8.66
CA THR A 785 34.38 17.61 7.82
C THR A 785 34.80 19.06 8.02
N ARG A 786 36.13 19.27 8.06
CA ARG A 786 36.75 20.60 8.06
C ARG A 786 36.97 21.17 6.66
N ARG A 787 36.86 20.33 5.61
CA ARG A 787 37.17 20.71 4.23
C ARG A 787 35.94 21.07 3.39
N ALA A 788 34.73 20.66 3.80
CA ALA A 788 33.53 20.98 3.03
C ALA A 788 33.30 22.49 2.95
N ASN A 789 32.85 22.96 1.79
CA ASN A 789 32.53 24.36 1.53
C ASN A 789 31.15 24.51 0.87
N SER A 790 30.70 25.74 0.64
CA SER A 790 29.37 26.03 0.09
C SER A 790 29.18 25.46 -1.33
N PHE A 791 30.22 25.46 -2.16
CA PHE A 791 30.16 24.89 -3.51
C PHE A 791 29.97 23.37 -3.44
N GLY A 792 30.69 22.69 -2.54
CA GLY A 792 30.49 21.28 -2.27
C GLY A 792 29.11 20.95 -1.73
N ALA A 793 28.55 21.78 -0.84
CA ALA A 793 27.18 21.60 -0.34
C ALA A 793 26.13 21.68 -1.47
N ILE A 794 26.26 22.63 -2.40
CA ILE A 794 25.37 22.72 -3.57
C ILE A 794 25.57 21.52 -4.50
N SER A 795 26.83 21.16 -4.76
CA SER A 795 27.17 20.01 -5.61
C SER A 795 26.60 18.70 -5.05
N ALA A 796 26.60 18.54 -3.72
CA ALA A 796 25.98 17.41 -3.03
C ALA A 796 24.47 17.33 -3.31
N LEU A 797 23.75 18.45 -3.20
CA LEU A 797 22.31 18.51 -3.44
C LEU A 797 21.97 18.20 -4.90
N ILE A 798 22.67 18.81 -5.86
CA ILE A 798 22.46 18.58 -7.29
C ILE A 798 22.81 17.14 -7.66
N GLY A 799 23.97 16.65 -7.22
CA GLY A 799 24.40 15.28 -7.48
C GLY A 799 23.44 14.24 -6.91
N GLY A 800 22.96 14.46 -5.68
CA GLY A 800 21.96 13.61 -5.04
C GLY A 800 20.60 13.60 -5.77
N PHE A 801 20.13 14.75 -6.26
CA PHE A 801 18.93 14.81 -7.09
C PHE A 801 19.09 14.01 -8.38
N VAL A 802 20.19 14.24 -9.13
CA VAL A 802 20.44 13.60 -10.42
C VAL A 802 20.53 12.08 -10.28
N ILE A 803 21.28 11.57 -9.29
CA ILE A 803 21.44 10.12 -9.14
C ILE A 803 20.12 9.44 -8.75
N VAL A 804 19.32 10.05 -7.86
CA VAL A 804 18.02 9.49 -7.48
C VAL A 804 17.07 9.47 -8.67
N TYR A 805 17.04 10.55 -9.46
CA TYR A 805 16.23 10.60 -10.68
C TYR A 805 16.61 9.49 -11.67
N LEU A 806 17.90 9.28 -11.92
CA LEU A 806 18.39 8.21 -12.78
C LEU A 806 18.02 6.82 -12.24
N VAL A 807 18.23 6.57 -10.94
CA VAL A 807 17.91 5.28 -10.32
C VAL A 807 16.41 5.00 -10.34
N GLN A 808 15.57 5.98 -10.02
CA GLN A 808 14.11 5.82 -10.08
C GLN A 808 13.60 5.54 -11.49
N THR A 809 14.26 6.09 -12.52
CA THR A 809 13.83 5.96 -13.92
C THR A 809 14.29 4.65 -14.55
N TYR A 810 15.52 4.21 -14.24
CA TYR A 810 16.17 3.12 -14.99
C TYR A 810 16.37 1.82 -14.18
N THR A 811 15.96 1.77 -12.92
CA THR A 811 16.14 0.58 -12.08
C THR A 811 14.88 0.22 -11.29
N SER A 812 14.75 -1.05 -10.91
CA SER A 812 13.66 -1.59 -10.09
C SER A 812 14.02 -1.72 -8.61
N VAL A 813 15.08 -1.06 -8.14
CA VAL A 813 15.52 -1.18 -6.76
C VAL A 813 14.46 -0.69 -5.78
N ASN A 814 14.45 -1.29 -4.60
CA ASN A 814 13.51 -0.96 -3.55
C ASN A 814 13.58 0.52 -3.19
N TRP A 815 12.42 1.16 -3.03
CA TRP A 815 12.32 2.59 -2.73
C TRP A 815 13.05 3.02 -1.45
N MET A 816 13.24 2.10 -0.50
CA MET A 816 13.99 2.34 0.74
C MET A 816 15.48 2.61 0.49
N LEU A 817 15.99 2.23 -0.68
CA LEU A 817 17.40 2.45 -1.05
C LEU A 817 17.63 3.85 -1.64
N TYR A 818 16.59 4.56 -2.10
CA TYR A 818 16.75 5.89 -2.71
C TYR A 818 17.42 6.91 -1.79
N PRO A 819 17.04 7.04 -0.49
CA PRO A 819 17.72 7.97 0.42
C PRO A 819 19.18 7.58 0.68
N VAL A 820 19.49 6.27 0.73
CA VAL A 820 20.87 5.78 0.90
C VAL A 820 21.74 6.17 -0.30
N ILE A 821 21.25 5.91 -1.51
CA ILE A 821 21.96 6.26 -2.75
C ILE A 821 22.18 7.76 -2.84
N ALA A 822 21.12 8.55 -2.58
CA ALA A 822 21.20 10.01 -2.54
C ALA A 822 22.29 10.46 -1.57
N PHE A 823 22.28 9.93 -0.35
CA PHE A 823 23.20 10.29 0.71
C PHE A 823 24.66 9.97 0.37
N VAL A 824 24.95 8.73 -0.03
CA VAL A 824 26.33 8.28 -0.31
C VAL A 824 26.91 9.04 -1.50
N PHE A 825 26.13 9.19 -2.57
CA PHE A 825 26.60 9.89 -3.77
C PHE A 825 26.77 11.39 -3.51
N ALA A 826 25.82 12.03 -2.81
CA ALA A 826 25.90 13.44 -2.44
C ALA A 826 27.11 13.71 -1.52
N MET A 827 27.40 12.82 -0.58
CA MET A 827 28.60 12.88 0.27
C MET A 827 29.87 12.86 -0.58
N PHE A 828 29.97 11.91 -1.52
CA PHE A 828 31.12 11.77 -2.39
C PHE A 828 31.32 13.01 -3.27
N VAL A 829 30.29 13.41 -4.01
CA VAL A 829 30.33 14.56 -4.92
C VAL A 829 30.61 15.85 -4.15
N GLY A 830 29.94 16.07 -3.03
CA GLY A 830 30.10 17.29 -2.24
C GLY A 830 31.47 17.41 -1.59
N TYR A 831 32.01 16.31 -1.07
CA TYR A 831 33.36 16.30 -0.51
C TYR A 831 34.41 16.53 -1.60
N PHE A 832 34.32 15.82 -2.72
CA PHE A 832 35.26 15.95 -3.83
C PHE A 832 35.24 17.36 -4.45
N ALA A 833 34.05 17.92 -4.71
CA ALA A 833 33.90 19.30 -5.19
C ALA A 833 34.49 20.32 -4.20
N SER A 834 34.36 20.07 -2.90
CA SER A 834 34.99 20.93 -1.88
C SER A 834 36.51 20.88 -1.90
N LEU A 835 37.10 19.71 -2.18
CA LEU A 835 38.55 19.55 -2.31
C LEU A 835 39.08 20.30 -3.53
N LEU A 836 38.39 20.20 -4.68
CA LEU A 836 38.80 20.86 -5.92
C LEU A 836 38.70 22.39 -5.84
N THR A 837 37.66 22.90 -5.17
CA THR A 837 37.39 24.33 -5.13
C THR A 837 38.12 25.08 -4.01
N GLY A 838 38.82 24.38 -3.10
CA GLY A 838 39.65 25.00 -2.06
C GLY A 838 38.92 26.06 -1.23
N GLY A 839 38.14 25.65 -0.22
CA GLY A 839 37.29 26.58 0.53
C GLY A 839 38.04 27.53 1.48
N ASN A 840 37.59 28.80 1.54
CA ASN A 840 37.99 29.78 2.56
C ASN A 840 37.85 29.21 3.98
N ARG A 841 38.93 29.30 4.77
CA ARG A 841 38.98 28.87 6.18
C ARG A 841 38.14 29.82 7.04
N LYS A 842 36.81 29.67 7.02
CA LYS A 842 35.95 30.21 8.09
C LYS A 842 36.38 29.59 9.42
N ASP A 843 36.21 30.35 10.50
CA ASP A 843 36.37 29.79 11.84
C ASP A 843 35.33 28.68 12.05
N LEU A 844 35.81 27.48 12.39
CA LEU A 844 35.00 26.28 12.61
C LEU A 844 34.81 25.96 14.10
N THR A 845 35.31 26.81 14.99
CA THR A 845 35.23 26.61 16.44
C THR A 845 33.79 26.37 16.88
N GLY A 846 33.54 25.21 17.47
CA GLY A 846 32.20 24.79 17.93
C GLY A 846 31.21 24.40 16.83
N LEU A 847 31.62 24.30 15.56
CA LEU A 847 30.74 23.98 14.43
C LEU A 847 30.92 22.57 13.87
N THR A 848 31.99 21.87 14.24
CA THR A 848 32.25 20.47 13.86
C THR A 848 32.53 19.61 15.08
N VAL A 849 32.39 18.28 14.94
CA VAL A 849 32.73 17.33 16.01
C VAL A 849 34.21 17.42 16.41
N TRP A 850 35.06 17.90 15.50
CA TRP A 850 36.51 18.02 15.71
C TRP A 850 36.94 19.33 16.37
N ASP A 851 36.08 20.35 16.31
CA ASP A 851 36.38 21.73 16.71
C ASP A 851 35.60 22.16 17.95
N MET A 852 35.03 21.22 18.69
CA MET A 852 34.34 21.48 19.96
C MET A 852 35.35 21.86 21.04
N PRO A 853 35.17 23.01 21.72
CA PRO A 853 36.04 23.37 22.84
C PRO A 853 35.90 22.32 23.96
N PRO A 854 37.00 21.96 24.66
CA PRO A 854 36.93 21.08 25.83
C PRO A 854 35.97 21.67 26.86
N GLU A 855 35.17 20.83 27.51
CA GLU A 855 34.17 21.27 28.50
C GLU A 855 34.84 22.12 29.58
N VAL A 856 34.67 23.44 29.49
CA VAL A 856 34.88 24.33 30.63
C VAL A 856 33.62 24.18 31.48
N GLU A 857 33.80 23.68 32.70
CA GLU A 857 32.75 23.68 33.72
C GLU A 857 32.08 25.05 33.77
N SER A 858 30.75 25.02 33.72
CA SER A 858 29.90 26.18 33.61
C SER A 858 30.24 27.27 34.64
N THR A 859 30.79 28.40 34.17
CA THR A 859 30.54 29.69 34.79
C THR A 859 30.41 30.78 33.73
N SER A 860 29.21 31.37 33.69
CA SER A 860 28.87 32.71 33.20
C SER A 860 29.26 33.16 31.78
N LYS A 861 28.21 33.46 31.00
CA LYS A 861 28.07 34.56 30.02
C LYS A 861 29.21 34.80 29.01
N CYS A 862 28.96 34.42 27.76
CA CYS A 862 29.29 35.10 26.49
C CYS A 862 28.67 34.20 25.38
N PHE A 863 27.92 34.63 24.38
CA PHE A 863 27.74 35.90 23.67
C PHE A 863 26.27 36.33 23.61
#